data_AF-A0A8J2WLU1-F1
#
_entry.id   AF-A0A8J2WLU1-F1
#
_cell.length_a   1.000
_cell.length_b   1.000
_cell.length_c   1.000
_cell.angle_alpha   90.00
_cell.angle_beta   90.00
_cell.angle_gamma   90.00
#
_symmetry.space_group_name_H-M   'P 1'
#
loop_
_entity.id
_entity.type
_entity.pdbx_description
1 polymer ?
#
loop_
_entity_poly.entity_id
_entity_poly.type
_entity_poly.pdbx_seq_one_letter_code
_entity_poly.pdbx_strand_id
1 'polypeptide(L)'
;MARLALFASLLLTIVCSSDNATLTTVWEKLRIIPNELCSMPYSNFRVNIYEHANNRMETTNPSNKKYFYAPIAVLDHKSAVSFFNNVRKQAEIQFRIEMWNEKVENEVGKYLNKIVGHQVNDHQVQILPLEKVVLTSTIPSTAFYLTTHWLPYQFQKSLQFSLTCFERKVCDQLADEMRTNPDQFNHLKLLFGLTSQASHTEDIIIRIDNIVSKSQMVQNLLQQFDQDTQDVFLTANDEKRLLTETTINILIDTLEDMDVVSSISELEIYNKLKEILISGTINEQSPETWKSVLWNDENYRPDKIADTLNRIFKKLDNETQRNMSELYQNYDIVQNEGIASFRELISTTSSVKTDFFRHGCTSTDDLEKFYQESKNHVEWDGDQFLPKSLTLSKINSTQLRDKQSLQDCSVRVRFSTAVLSIPINFVQHADLTITDEWQNLNVRLASLSRELNETRANFTSELQARTSHMEPIDKIPTSCADLRRIGHIKSGLFLVMGNEMVETVYCNFTKADDFEFQKWIGYVEVKSAPCYFYVQRNYGFDQTETPIPFDREVLNVGGAMNLTSGIFTAARTGKYFFSFTGLAFLPGYSSSRVYINIVLYKESDLIKDYVGRGYSDENNIEDRGYETFSLQSILNLKARDNIWLQINGMSHGVYLSGGAYTHFNGWLLEEEISQSL
;
A
#
# COMPACT_ATOMS: atom_id res chain seq x y z
N MET A 1 -74.79 14.18 59.92
CA MET A 1 -76.01 13.34 59.92
C MET A 1 -77.13 14.20 59.38
N ALA A 2 -77.83 13.87 58.31
CA ALA A 2 -77.80 12.62 57.58
C ALA A 2 -78.53 12.81 56.24
N ARG A 3 -77.89 12.26 55.21
CA ARG A 3 -78.51 11.44 54.15
C ARG A 3 -79.71 12.05 53.43
N LEU A 4 -79.45 12.66 52.27
CA LEU A 4 -80.15 12.42 50.99
C LEU A 4 -79.75 13.51 49.97
N ALA A 5 -78.53 13.43 49.45
CA ALA A 5 -78.11 14.18 48.24
C ALA A 5 -76.98 13.45 47.49
N LEU A 6 -76.97 12.11 47.60
CA LEU A 6 -76.22 11.18 46.78
C LEU A 6 -77.27 10.51 45.88
N PHE A 7 -76.98 10.41 44.57
CA PHE A 7 -77.85 10.00 43.45
C PHE A 7 -78.56 11.14 42.71
N ALA A 8 -77.83 11.86 41.84
CA ALA A 8 -78.21 12.14 40.44
C ALA A 8 -77.44 13.36 39.88
N SER A 9 -76.14 13.18 39.64
CA SER A 9 -75.38 13.98 38.66
C SER A 9 -74.53 13.06 37.80
N LEU A 10 -75.16 11.97 37.33
CA LEU A 10 -74.57 10.97 36.45
C LEU A 10 -75.22 11.11 35.07
N LEU A 11 -74.40 11.51 34.08
CA LEU A 11 -74.50 11.31 32.61
C LEU A 11 -74.17 12.56 31.80
N LEU A 12 -72.89 12.94 31.75
CA LEU A 12 -72.16 13.33 30.53
C LEU A 12 -70.68 13.60 30.87
N THR A 13 -69.78 13.03 30.07
CA THR A 13 -68.30 13.08 30.09
C THR A 13 -67.55 12.01 30.93
N ILE A 14 -67.71 10.74 30.52
CA ILE A 14 -66.62 9.75 30.52
C ILE A 14 -66.46 9.30 29.06
N VAL A 15 -65.25 9.45 28.51
CA VAL A 15 -64.59 8.92 27.28
C VAL A 15 -63.63 10.07 26.86
N CYS A 16 -62.29 10.02 26.89
CA CYS A 16 -61.30 8.94 26.81
C CYS A 16 -60.14 9.19 27.79
N SER A 17 -59.66 8.11 28.40
CA SER A 17 -58.26 7.92 28.77
C SER A 17 -57.44 7.62 27.51
N SER A 18 -56.35 8.36 27.29
CA SER A 18 -55.18 7.86 26.56
C SER A 18 -53.93 8.57 27.09
N ASP A 19 -53.19 7.85 27.94
CA ASP A 19 -51.76 7.93 28.20
C ASP A 19 -51.03 9.24 27.86
N ASN A 20 -51.05 10.20 28.79
CA ASN A 20 -49.94 11.15 28.92
C ASN A 20 -48.83 10.47 29.71
N ALA A 21 -48.02 9.68 29.01
CA ALA A 21 -46.70 9.29 29.50
C ALA A 21 -45.87 10.57 29.68
N THR A 22 -45.54 10.86 30.92
CA THR A 22 -44.69 11.98 31.34
C THR A 22 -43.30 11.86 30.70
N LEU A 23 -43.04 12.68 29.68
CA LEU A 23 -41.69 12.92 29.15
C LEU A 23 -40.86 13.58 30.26
N THR A 24 -40.17 12.74 31.05
CA THR A 24 -39.07 13.19 31.91
C THR A 24 -38.04 13.84 30.99
N THR A 25 -37.74 15.11 31.21
CA THR A 25 -36.80 15.85 30.36
C THR A 25 -35.42 15.19 30.43
N VAL A 26 -34.64 15.24 29.36
CA VAL A 26 -33.32 14.58 29.31
C VAL A 26 -32.41 15.04 30.46
N TRP A 27 -32.51 16.30 30.86
CA TRP A 27 -31.81 16.89 32.00
C TRP A 27 -32.19 16.27 33.36
N GLU A 28 -33.45 15.87 33.55
CA GLU A 28 -33.90 15.16 34.76
C GLU A 28 -33.26 13.77 34.86
N LYS A 29 -33.10 13.05 33.74
CA LYS A 29 -32.40 11.76 33.71
C LYS A 29 -30.93 11.91 34.10
N LEU A 30 -30.28 12.98 33.64
CA LEU A 30 -28.89 13.30 33.99
C LEU A 30 -28.74 13.86 35.41
N ARG A 31 -29.85 14.25 36.06
CA ARG A 31 -29.86 15.00 37.33
C ARG A 31 -29.03 16.27 37.27
N ILE A 32 -29.07 16.96 36.12
CA ILE A 32 -28.38 18.23 35.89
C ILE A 32 -29.45 19.31 35.73
N ILE A 33 -29.22 20.47 36.35
CA ILE A 33 -30.14 21.59 36.22
C ILE A 33 -29.94 22.21 34.83
N PRO A 34 -30.99 22.32 33.99
CA PRO A 34 -30.86 22.75 32.60
C PRO A 34 -30.42 24.20 32.45
N ASN A 35 -30.66 25.04 33.45
CA ASN A 35 -30.22 26.43 33.44
C ASN A 35 -28.73 26.50 33.75
N GLU A 36 -27.99 27.21 32.91
CA GLU A 36 -26.58 27.51 33.13
C GLU A 36 -26.39 28.21 34.48
N LEU A 37 -25.50 27.68 35.31
CA LEU A 37 -25.09 28.30 36.56
C LEU A 37 -24.31 29.58 36.26
N CYS A 38 -23.34 29.46 35.35
CA CYS A 38 -22.53 30.56 34.86
C CYS A 38 -21.87 30.17 33.54
N SER A 39 -21.31 31.15 32.84
CA SER A 39 -20.57 30.96 31.61
C SER A 39 -19.18 31.58 31.80
N MET A 40 -18.12 30.77 31.69
CA MET A 40 -16.73 31.20 31.88
C MET A 40 -16.14 31.72 30.57
N PRO A 41 -15.55 32.92 30.52
CA PRO A 41 -14.80 33.36 29.34
C PRO A 41 -13.52 32.53 29.19
N TYR A 42 -13.25 32.02 27.99
CA TYR A 42 -12.05 31.25 27.68
C TYR A 42 -11.56 31.57 26.27
N SER A 43 -10.36 32.17 26.16
CA SER A 43 -9.86 32.71 24.90
C SER A 43 -10.89 33.69 24.27
N ASN A 44 -11.41 33.36 23.09
CA ASN A 44 -12.39 34.10 22.29
C ASN A 44 -13.80 33.47 22.33
N PHE A 45 -14.00 32.43 23.15
CA PHE A 45 -15.31 31.79 23.33
C PHE A 45 -15.67 31.68 24.82
N ARG A 46 -16.81 31.05 25.12
CA ARG A 46 -17.28 30.85 26.48
C ARG A 46 -17.60 29.39 26.75
N VAL A 47 -17.33 28.94 27.97
CA VAL A 47 -17.63 27.59 28.44
C VAL A 47 -18.79 27.65 29.41
N ASN A 48 -19.91 27.04 29.05
CA ASN A 48 -21.11 27.04 29.88
C ASN A 48 -21.00 25.97 30.97
N ILE A 49 -21.36 26.34 32.20
CA ILE A 49 -21.20 25.52 33.39
C ILE A 49 -22.57 25.33 34.05
N TYR A 50 -22.84 24.11 34.48
CA TYR A 50 -24.09 23.60 35.03
C TYR A 50 -23.85 23.00 36.41
N GLU A 51 -24.91 22.89 37.21
CA GLU A 51 -24.86 22.26 38.52
C GLU A 51 -25.70 20.99 38.59
N HIS A 52 -25.24 20.03 39.37
CA HIS A 52 -26.00 18.82 39.68
C HIS A 52 -27.24 19.19 40.53
N ALA A 53 -28.38 18.54 40.28
CA ALA A 53 -29.66 18.83 40.95
C ALA A 53 -29.57 18.76 42.49
N ASN A 54 -28.80 17.80 43.02
CA ASN A 54 -28.59 17.67 44.46
C ASN A 54 -27.84 18.86 45.09
N ASN A 55 -27.16 19.71 44.33
CA ASN A 55 -26.45 20.86 44.89
C ASN A 55 -27.38 21.86 45.58
N ARG A 56 -28.66 21.88 45.18
CA ARG A 56 -29.70 22.74 45.76
C ARG A 56 -30.39 22.14 47.00
N MET A 57 -30.09 20.90 47.35
CA MET A 57 -30.63 20.28 48.56
C MET A 57 -29.86 20.78 49.78
N GLU A 58 -30.56 21.26 50.81
CA GLU A 58 -29.96 21.76 52.06
C GLU A 58 -29.10 20.70 52.78
N THR A 59 -29.37 19.42 52.55
CA THR A 59 -28.65 18.29 53.13
C THR A 59 -27.33 17.95 52.43
N THR A 60 -27.04 18.57 51.28
CA THR A 60 -25.83 18.26 50.49
C THR A 60 -24.61 18.98 51.06
N ASN A 61 -23.68 18.21 51.64
CA ASN A 61 -22.38 18.71 52.09
C ASN A 61 -21.62 19.39 50.92
N PRO A 62 -21.01 20.59 51.11
CA PRO A 62 -20.20 21.25 50.10
C PRO A 62 -19.18 20.36 49.38
N SER A 63 -18.57 19.38 50.07
CA SER A 63 -17.62 18.43 49.46
C SER A 63 -18.25 17.49 48.43
N ASN A 64 -19.57 17.29 48.49
CA ASN A 64 -20.33 16.37 47.64
C ASN A 64 -21.05 17.08 46.49
N LYS A 65 -20.96 18.41 46.42
CA LYS A 65 -21.52 19.17 45.30
C LYS A 65 -20.76 18.83 44.02
N LYS A 66 -21.48 18.73 42.90
CA LYS A 66 -20.91 18.40 41.58
C LYS A 66 -21.30 19.44 40.54
N TYR A 67 -20.37 19.77 39.66
CA TYR A 67 -20.53 20.75 38.60
C TYR A 67 -20.14 20.12 37.27
N PHE A 68 -20.83 20.54 36.21
CA PHE A 68 -20.59 20.05 34.87
C PHE A 68 -20.29 21.20 33.91
N TYR A 69 -19.40 21.01 32.94
CA TYR A 69 -19.19 22.01 31.89
C TYR A 69 -19.47 21.42 30.50
N ALA A 70 -19.93 22.27 29.58
CA ALA A 70 -20.19 21.87 28.21
C ALA A 70 -18.88 21.52 27.47
N PRO A 71 -18.89 20.54 26.54
CA PRO A 71 -17.79 20.32 25.62
C PRO A 71 -17.34 21.62 24.93
N ILE A 72 -16.03 21.79 24.73
CA ILE A 72 -15.47 23.04 24.17
C ILE A 72 -15.51 23.10 22.65
N ALA A 73 -15.64 21.95 21.97
CA ALA A 73 -15.75 21.87 20.50
C ALA A 73 -14.70 22.71 19.74
N VAL A 74 -13.43 22.65 20.14
CA VAL A 74 -12.34 23.43 19.53
C VAL A 74 -11.82 22.72 18.28
N LEU A 75 -11.83 23.39 17.13
CA LEU A 75 -11.28 22.84 15.89
C LEU A 75 -9.75 22.79 15.93
N ASP A 76 -9.17 21.60 15.80
CA ASP A 76 -7.75 21.45 15.45
C ASP A 76 -7.58 21.67 13.94
N HIS A 77 -7.54 22.95 13.56
CA HIS A 77 -7.56 23.36 12.17
C HIS A 77 -6.38 22.80 11.35
N LYS A 78 -5.24 22.52 12.01
CA LYS A 78 -4.05 21.95 11.36
C LYS A 78 -4.19 20.47 11.02
N SER A 79 -5.14 19.77 11.64
CA SER A 79 -5.40 18.34 11.39
C SER A 79 -6.15 18.07 10.08
N ALA A 80 -6.63 19.10 9.39
CA ALA A 80 -7.45 18.95 8.18
C ALA A 80 -6.64 18.35 7.02
N VAL A 81 -7.06 17.18 6.56
CA VAL A 81 -6.43 16.44 5.46
C VAL A 81 -7.49 15.98 4.47
N SER A 82 -7.21 16.10 3.17
CA SER A 82 -8.04 15.54 2.11
C SER A 82 -7.52 14.17 1.71
N PHE A 83 -8.44 13.26 1.36
CA PHE A 83 -8.09 11.95 0.80
C PHE A 83 -9.26 11.42 -0.04
N PHE A 84 -8.97 10.40 -0.85
CA PHE A 84 -9.99 9.73 -1.66
C PHE A 84 -10.30 8.35 -1.07
N ASN A 85 -11.55 8.17 -0.63
CA ASN A 85 -12.03 6.90 -0.12
C ASN A 85 -12.33 5.94 -1.28
N ASN A 86 -11.41 5.01 -1.53
CA ASN A 86 -11.51 4.06 -2.64
C ASN A 86 -12.69 3.08 -2.54
N VAL A 87 -13.21 2.85 -1.33
CA VAL A 87 -14.36 1.95 -1.09
C VAL A 87 -15.67 2.66 -1.44
N ARG A 88 -15.85 3.88 -0.94
CA ARG A 88 -17.05 4.70 -1.22
C ARG A 88 -17.00 5.44 -2.55
N LYS A 89 -15.82 5.48 -3.19
CA LYS A 89 -15.52 6.28 -4.39
C LYS A 89 -15.85 7.76 -4.17
N GLN A 90 -15.44 8.30 -3.03
CA GLN A 90 -15.77 9.66 -2.59
C GLN A 90 -14.52 10.38 -2.10
N ALA A 91 -14.40 11.67 -2.40
CA ALA A 91 -13.41 12.53 -1.80
C ALA A 91 -13.89 13.01 -0.43
N GLU A 92 -13.05 12.90 0.58
CA GLU A 92 -13.38 13.24 1.95
C GLU A 92 -12.29 14.17 2.53
N ILE A 93 -12.70 15.11 3.38
CA ILE A 93 -11.83 15.87 4.28
C ILE A 93 -11.99 15.27 5.65
N GLN A 94 -10.89 15.00 6.33
CA GLN A 94 -10.88 14.57 7.72
C GLN A 94 -10.22 15.64 8.57
N PHE A 95 -10.83 15.97 9.71
CA PHE A 95 -10.27 16.88 10.70
C PHE A 95 -10.70 16.48 12.11
N ARG A 96 -10.03 17.04 13.10
CA ARG A 96 -10.23 16.73 14.51
C ARG A 96 -10.85 17.91 15.24
N ILE A 97 -11.80 17.62 16.12
CA ILE A 97 -12.34 18.58 17.07
C ILE A 97 -12.03 18.08 18.49
N GLU A 98 -11.43 18.95 19.29
CA GLU A 98 -11.17 18.76 20.70
C GLU A 98 -12.43 19.07 21.52
N MET A 99 -12.86 18.11 22.32
CA MET A 99 -14.11 18.14 23.08
C MET A 99 -13.87 18.64 24.51
N TRP A 100 -12.70 18.35 25.08
CA TRP A 100 -12.27 18.85 26.38
C TRP A 100 -10.78 18.59 26.63
N ASN A 101 -10.20 19.34 27.57
CA ASN A 101 -8.88 19.08 28.12
C ASN A 101 -8.76 19.49 29.58
N GLU A 102 -7.71 19.00 30.23
CA GLU A 102 -7.42 19.23 31.65
C GLU A 102 -7.17 20.71 31.96
N LYS A 103 -6.67 21.50 31.00
CA LYS A 103 -6.45 22.95 31.17
C LYS A 103 -7.77 23.68 31.31
N VAL A 104 -8.75 23.41 30.45
CA VAL A 104 -10.10 23.99 30.57
C VAL A 104 -10.76 23.55 31.86
N GLU A 105 -10.68 22.26 32.21
CA GLU A 105 -11.27 21.73 33.44
C GLU A 105 -10.72 22.42 34.70
N ASN A 106 -9.40 22.60 34.76
CA ASN A 106 -8.73 23.31 35.84
C ASN A 106 -9.15 24.79 35.91
N GLU A 107 -9.26 25.48 34.76
CA GLU A 107 -9.74 26.86 34.72
C GLU A 107 -11.21 26.99 35.12
N VAL A 108 -12.06 26.02 34.75
CA VAL A 108 -13.46 25.94 35.20
C VAL A 108 -13.51 25.80 36.73
N GLY A 109 -12.70 24.94 37.33
CA GLY A 109 -12.60 24.79 38.78
C GLY A 109 -12.19 26.10 39.48
N LYS A 110 -11.15 26.78 38.98
CA LYS A 110 -10.71 28.10 39.48
C LYS A 110 -11.78 29.18 39.33
N TYR A 111 -12.52 29.17 38.23
CA TYR A 111 -13.60 30.12 38.00
C TYR A 111 -14.79 29.87 38.92
N LEU A 112 -15.19 28.61 39.09
CA LEU A 112 -16.24 28.20 40.03
C LEU A 112 -15.91 28.63 41.47
N ASN A 113 -14.67 28.44 41.92
CA ASN A 113 -14.20 28.91 43.24
C ASN A 113 -14.52 30.38 43.54
N LYS A 114 -14.51 31.24 42.51
CA LYS A 114 -14.83 32.67 42.63
C LYS A 114 -16.34 32.94 42.68
N ILE A 115 -17.17 32.04 42.15
CA ILE A 115 -18.62 32.22 42.00
C ILE A 115 -19.40 31.58 43.13
N VAL A 116 -19.10 30.33 43.50
CA VAL A 116 -19.94 29.56 44.44
C VAL A 116 -19.62 29.81 45.91
N GLY A 117 -18.61 30.63 46.20
CA GLY A 117 -18.27 31.08 47.57
C GLY A 117 -17.73 29.99 48.50
N HIS A 118 -17.38 28.81 47.96
CA HIS A 118 -16.71 27.72 48.68
C HIS A 118 -15.64 27.09 47.78
N GLN A 119 -14.72 26.36 48.40
CA GLN A 119 -13.70 25.62 47.65
C GLN A 119 -14.36 24.50 46.84
N VAL A 120 -13.99 24.41 45.57
CA VAL A 120 -14.35 23.41 44.57
C VAL A 120 -13.06 22.71 44.19
N ASN A 121 -13.00 21.42 44.47
CA ASN A 121 -11.87 20.56 44.15
C ASN A 121 -12.07 19.89 42.78
N ASP A 122 -10.98 19.53 42.10
CA ASP A 122 -10.97 19.00 40.73
C ASP A 122 -11.98 17.86 40.50
N HIS A 123 -12.07 16.90 41.43
CA HIS A 123 -13.02 15.77 41.34
C HIS A 123 -14.52 16.16 41.35
N GLN A 124 -14.86 17.42 41.64
CA GLN A 124 -16.23 17.95 41.64
C GLN A 124 -16.62 18.54 40.29
N VAL A 125 -15.66 18.74 39.37
CA VAL A 125 -15.88 19.31 38.04
C VAL A 125 -15.73 18.19 37.03
N GLN A 126 -16.70 18.04 36.12
CA GLN A 126 -16.67 17.02 35.07
C GLN A 126 -17.26 17.59 33.79
N ILE A 127 -16.92 17.03 32.63
CA ILE A 127 -17.63 17.35 31.40
C ILE A 127 -19.07 16.81 31.43
N LEU A 128 -20.00 17.49 30.75
CA LEU A 128 -21.37 17.00 30.58
C LEU A 128 -21.39 15.58 30.01
N PRO A 129 -22.14 14.65 30.65
CA PRO A 129 -22.16 13.24 30.29
C PRO A 129 -23.06 12.93 29.10
N LEU A 130 -22.73 13.52 27.96
CA LEU A 130 -23.38 13.27 26.68
C LEU A 130 -22.74 12.03 26.03
N GLU A 131 -23.54 11.24 25.31
CA GLU A 131 -23.10 9.90 24.87
C GLU A 131 -22.76 9.86 23.38
N LYS A 132 -23.39 10.73 22.59
CA LYS A 132 -23.26 10.79 21.15
C LYS A 132 -23.24 12.22 20.63
N VAL A 133 -22.61 12.42 19.49
CA VAL A 133 -22.44 13.72 18.84
C VAL A 133 -22.60 13.58 17.33
N VAL A 134 -23.11 14.62 16.68
CA VAL A 134 -23.17 14.73 15.22
C VAL A 134 -22.74 16.12 14.80
N LEU A 135 -22.05 16.20 13.67
CA LEU A 135 -21.63 17.45 13.05
C LEU A 135 -22.71 17.91 12.06
N THR A 136 -23.18 19.13 12.23
CA THR A 136 -24.19 19.75 11.35
C THR A 136 -23.69 21.11 10.84
N SER A 137 -24.40 21.65 9.86
CA SER A 137 -24.16 22.98 9.30
C SER A 137 -25.43 23.81 9.40
N THR A 138 -25.31 25.09 9.74
CA THR A 138 -26.44 26.04 9.73
C THR A 138 -26.74 26.60 8.36
N ILE A 139 -25.89 26.34 7.37
CA ILE A 139 -26.09 26.79 5.98
C ILE A 139 -25.94 25.61 5.02
N PRO A 140 -26.68 25.60 3.89
CA PRO A 140 -26.42 24.64 2.83
C PRO A 140 -25.02 24.89 2.23
N SER A 141 -24.34 23.82 1.85
CA SER A 141 -23.09 23.89 1.11
C SER A 141 -23.26 23.21 -0.23
N THR A 142 -22.82 23.89 -1.29
CA THR A 142 -22.76 23.29 -2.62
C THR A 142 -21.41 22.60 -2.85
N ALA A 143 -20.43 22.78 -1.96
CA ALA A 143 -19.09 22.22 -2.09
C ALA A 143 -18.94 20.84 -1.41
N PHE A 144 -19.66 20.64 -0.30
CA PHE A 144 -19.58 19.43 0.51
C PHE A 144 -20.92 19.11 1.15
N TYR A 145 -21.07 17.88 1.65
CA TYR A 145 -22.16 17.48 2.51
C TYR A 145 -21.66 16.75 3.76
N LEU A 146 -22.51 16.75 4.78
CA LEU A 146 -22.24 16.17 6.09
C LEU A 146 -22.96 14.83 6.24
N THR A 147 -22.39 13.96 7.07
CA THR A 147 -23.08 12.75 7.50
C THR A 147 -24.00 13.08 8.68
N THR A 148 -25.28 12.76 8.57
CA THR A 148 -26.28 12.90 9.64
C THR A 148 -26.20 11.80 10.71
N HIS A 149 -25.13 11.01 10.72
CA HIS A 149 -24.97 9.87 11.61
C HIS A 149 -24.40 10.30 12.96
N TRP A 150 -25.09 9.89 14.04
CA TRP A 150 -24.59 10.03 15.39
C TRP A 150 -23.31 9.21 15.59
N LEU A 151 -22.22 9.88 15.99
CA LEU A 151 -20.97 9.26 16.41
C LEU A 151 -20.98 9.01 17.92
N PRO A 152 -20.39 7.90 18.40
CA PRO A 152 -20.22 7.68 19.83
C PRO A 152 -19.22 8.70 20.39
N TYR A 153 -19.66 9.51 21.36
CA TYR A 153 -18.78 10.50 21.99
C TYR A 153 -17.91 9.86 23.07
N GLN A 154 -18.49 9.02 23.93
CA GLN A 154 -17.77 8.23 24.95
C GLN A 154 -16.75 9.06 25.76
N PHE A 155 -17.00 10.36 25.98
CA PHE A 155 -16.10 11.25 26.71
C PHE A 155 -14.69 11.37 26.12
N GLN A 156 -14.50 11.08 24.83
CA GLN A 156 -13.20 11.19 24.18
C GLN A 156 -12.71 12.64 24.18
N LYS A 157 -11.43 12.87 24.52
CA LYS A 157 -10.82 14.22 24.53
C LYS A 157 -10.91 14.91 23.16
N SER A 158 -10.82 14.15 22.09
CA SER A 158 -10.96 14.63 20.72
C SER A 158 -11.66 13.59 19.86
N LEU A 159 -12.44 14.04 18.87
CA LEU A 159 -13.08 13.18 17.86
C LEU A 159 -12.68 13.62 16.46
N GLN A 160 -12.69 12.66 15.55
CA GLN A 160 -12.46 12.89 14.13
C GLN A 160 -13.80 13.00 13.39
N PHE A 161 -13.92 14.02 12.55
CA PHE A 161 -15.07 14.27 11.70
C PHE A 161 -14.65 14.31 10.24
N SER A 162 -15.63 14.13 9.36
CA SER A 162 -15.40 14.16 7.92
C SER A 162 -16.44 14.96 7.16
N LEU A 163 -16.00 15.72 6.16
CA LEU A 163 -16.85 16.31 5.12
C LEU A 163 -16.67 15.49 3.85
N THR A 164 -17.76 15.23 3.12
CA THR A 164 -17.65 14.58 1.81
C THR A 164 -17.83 15.62 0.72
N CYS A 165 -16.89 15.70 -0.22
CA CYS A 165 -16.98 16.63 -1.34
C CYS A 165 -17.52 15.94 -2.59
N PHE A 166 -18.17 16.73 -3.46
CA PHE A 166 -18.61 16.26 -4.77
C PHE A 166 -17.43 16.07 -5.73
N GLU A 167 -16.34 16.82 -5.54
CA GLU A 167 -15.14 16.78 -6.36
C GLU A 167 -13.89 16.70 -5.48
N ARG A 168 -12.86 15.97 -5.93
CA ARG A 168 -11.61 15.77 -5.19
C ARG A 168 -10.84 17.08 -4.97
N LYS A 169 -10.74 17.91 -6.01
CA LYS A 169 -10.06 19.21 -5.94
C LYS A 169 -10.70 20.15 -4.91
N VAL A 170 -12.02 20.12 -4.81
CA VAL A 170 -12.76 20.91 -3.81
C VAL A 170 -12.39 20.47 -2.40
N CYS A 171 -12.23 19.15 -2.16
CA CYS A 171 -11.73 18.64 -0.89
C CYS A 171 -10.30 19.08 -0.57
N ASP A 172 -9.40 19.06 -1.55
CA ASP A 172 -8.02 19.52 -1.38
C ASP A 172 -7.99 21.01 -0.99
N GLN A 173 -8.75 21.84 -1.73
CA GLN A 173 -8.88 23.28 -1.45
C GLN A 173 -9.49 23.55 -0.07
N LEU A 174 -10.60 22.91 0.27
CA LEU A 174 -11.27 23.08 1.57
C LEU A 174 -10.38 22.63 2.74
N ALA A 175 -9.56 21.59 2.56
CA ALA A 175 -8.61 21.14 3.59
C ALA A 175 -7.50 22.18 3.80
N ASP A 176 -6.97 22.76 2.71
CA ASP A 176 -6.01 23.87 2.79
C ASP A 176 -6.64 25.11 3.45
N GLU A 177 -7.84 25.47 3.03
CA GLU A 177 -8.62 26.59 3.56
C GLU A 177 -8.95 26.42 5.05
N MET A 178 -9.26 25.21 5.51
CA MET A 178 -9.46 24.93 6.93
C MET A 178 -8.16 25.13 7.71
N ARG A 179 -7.00 24.76 7.14
CA ARG A 179 -5.70 24.99 7.77
C ARG A 179 -5.33 26.48 7.83
N THR A 180 -5.58 27.23 6.76
CA THR A 180 -5.10 28.62 6.62
C THR A 180 -6.09 29.69 7.07
N ASN A 181 -7.39 29.45 6.92
CA ASN A 181 -8.47 30.39 7.24
C ASN A 181 -9.66 29.65 7.89
N PRO A 182 -9.51 29.14 9.13
CA PRO A 182 -10.51 28.29 9.77
C PRO A 182 -11.82 29.00 10.12
N ASP A 183 -11.82 30.31 10.33
CA ASP A 183 -12.99 31.06 10.80
C ASP A 183 -14.18 31.01 9.82
N GLN A 184 -13.93 30.74 8.53
CA GLN A 184 -15.00 30.57 7.52
C GLN A 184 -15.88 29.33 7.77
N PHE A 185 -15.43 28.39 8.60
CA PHE A 185 -16.16 27.18 8.98
C PHE A 185 -17.04 27.38 10.23
N ASN A 186 -17.26 28.61 10.69
CA ASN A 186 -18.07 28.94 11.88
C ASN A 186 -19.57 28.54 11.79
N HIS A 187 -20.04 28.22 10.59
CA HIS A 187 -21.37 27.71 10.32
C HIS A 187 -21.54 26.24 10.73
N LEU A 188 -20.44 25.54 11.02
CA LEU A 188 -20.46 24.18 11.54
C LEU A 188 -20.74 24.17 13.04
N LYS A 189 -21.59 23.24 13.48
CA LYS A 189 -21.98 23.05 14.88
C LYS A 189 -21.98 21.58 15.27
N LEU A 190 -21.78 21.31 16.55
CA LEU A 190 -21.93 19.99 17.13
C LEU A 190 -23.23 19.89 17.89
N LEU A 191 -24.05 18.92 17.53
CA LEU A 191 -25.24 18.55 18.26
C LEU A 191 -24.94 17.31 19.10
N PHE A 192 -25.26 17.37 20.38
CA PHE A 192 -25.01 16.29 21.34
C PHE A 192 -26.32 15.67 21.81
N GLY A 193 -26.30 14.36 22.04
CA GLY A 193 -27.47 13.60 22.43
C GLY A 193 -27.18 12.48 23.42
N LEU A 194 -28.25 11.79 23.83
CA LEU A 194 -28.19 10.57 24.62
C LEU A 194 -28.73 9.38 23.83
N THR A 195 -28.27 8.17 24.14
CA THR A 195 -28.81 6.93 23.55
C THR A 195 -30.28 6.74 23.93
N SER A 196 -30.70 7.26 25.09
CA SER A 196 -32.08 7.18 25.59
C SER A 196 -33.05 8.24 25.04
N GLN A 197 -32.61 9.10 24.10
CA GLN A 197 -33.48 10.13 23.52
C GLN A 197 -34.54 9.49 22.61
N ALA A 198 -35.78 9.98 22.69
CA ALA A 198 -36.85 9.52 21.83
C ALA A 198 -36.62 10.00 20.38
N SER A 199 -37.09 9.21 19.42
CA SER A 199 -37.26 9.71 18.05
C SER A 199 -38.71 10.10 17.85
N HIS A 200 -38.92 11.15 17.08
CA HIS A 200 -40.23 11.62 16.65
C HIS A 200 -40.39 11.32 15.16
N THR A 201 -41.63 11.14 14.74
CA THR A 201 -41.97 10.90 13.33
C THR A 201 -43.10 11.84 12.96
N GLU A 202 -42.87 12.69 11.97
CA GLU A 202 -43.85 13.66 11.50
C GLU A 202 -43.87 13.70 9.97
N ASP A 203 -45.00 14.11 9.40
CA ASP A 203 -45.16 14.25 7.97
C ASP A 203 -44.75 15.68 7.57
N ILE A 204 -43.63 15.81 6.84
CA ILE A 204 -43.07 17.09 6.38
C ILE A 204 -43.51 17.34 4.93
N ILE A 205 -43.93 18.58 4.65
CA ILE A 205 -44.33 19.01 3.30
C ILE A 205 -43.10 19.54 2.55
N ILE A 206 -42.71 18.83 1.49
CA ILE A 206 -41.77 19.31 0.48
C ILE A 206 -42.50 20.32 -0.40
N ARG A 207 -42.24 21.60 -0.15
CA ARG A 207 -42.79 22.71 -0.93
C ARG A 207 -42.01 22.90 -2.22
N ILE A 208 -42.69 23.13 -3.34
CA ILE A 208 -42.04 23.45 -4.63
C ILE A 208 -41.18 24.71 -4.54
N ASP A 209 -41.54 25.66 -3.67
CA ASP A 209 -40.74 26.86 -3.45
C ASP A 209 -39.34 26.56 -2.87
N ASN A 210 -39.22 25.52 -2.04
CA ASN A 210 -37.92 25.09 -1.50
C ASN A 210 -37.01 24.51 -2.59
N ILE A 211 -37.60 24.00 -3.67
CA ILE A 211 -36.89 23.47 -4.84
C ILE A 211 -36.51 24.60 -5.79
N VAL A 212 -37.49 25.38 -6.26
CA VAL A 212 -37.27 26.34 -7.36
C VAL A 212 -36.67 27.66 -6.86
N SER A 213 -37.12 28.14 -5.70
CA SER A 213 -36.74 29.47 -5.20
C SER A 213 -35.57 29.44 -4.24
N LYS A 214 -35.33 28.34 -3.50
CA LYS A 214 -34.24 28.28 -2.51
C LYS A 214 -33.00 27.51 -2.98
N SER A 215 -33.12 26.62 -3.97
CA SER A 215 -31.93 25.98 -4.53
C SER A 215 -31.17 26.94 -5.44
N GLN A 216 -29.94 27.26 -5.05
CA GLN A 216 -29.00 28.04 -5.85
C GLN A 216 -28.67 27.31 -7.15
N MET A 217 -28.53 25.98 -7.12
CA MET A 217 -28.25 25.20 -8.32
C MET A 217 -29.41 25.23 -9.33
N VAL A 218 -30.67 25.14 -8.87
CA VAL A 218 -31.83 25.34 -9.76
C VAL A 218 -31.85 26.75 -10.34
N GLN A 219 -31.60 27.77 -9.52
CA GLN A 219 -31.55 29.16 -10.01
C GLN A 219 -30.46 29.35 -11.07
N ASN A 220 -29.26 28.81 -10.84
CA ASN A 220 -28.14 28.88 -11.78
C ASN A 220 -28.49 28.17 -13.10
N LEU A 221 -29.10 26.99 -13.01
CA LEU A 221 -29.58 26.23 -14.18
C LEU A 221 -30.59 27.06 -14.99
N LEU A 222 -31.59 27.64 -14.32
CA LEU A 222 -32.61 28.45 -14.97
C LEU A 222 -32.07 29.78 -15.52
N GLN A 223 -30.93 30.27 -15.03
CA GLN A 223 -30.24 31.45 -15.55
C GLN A 223 -29.35 31.13 -16.74
N GLN A 224 -28.68 29.97 -16.73
CA GLN A 224 -27.71 29.58 -17.77
C GLN A 224 -28.37 29.15 -19.08
N PHE A 225 -29.54 28.52 -19.02
CA PHE A 225 -30.24 28.04 -20.22
C PHE A 225 -31.41 28.96 -20.61
N ASP A 226 -31.58 29.18 -21.92
CA ASP A 226 -32.64 30.01 -22.48
C ASP A 226 -34.05 29.47 -22.14
N GLN A 227 -35.07 30.34 -22.26
CA GLN A 227 -36.46 29.96 -21.99
C GLN A 227 -36.99 28.84 -22.90
N ASP A 228 -36.45 28.73 -24.12
CA ASP A 228 -36.85 27.73 -25.11
C ASP A 228 -36.18 26.36 -24.89
N THR A 229 -35.21 26.27 -23.97
CA THR A 229 -34.58 25.00 -23.63
C THR A 229 -35.53 24.19 -22.75
N GLN A 230 -36.11 23.13 -23.31
CA GLN A 230 -37.04 22.25 -22.60
C GLN A 230 -36.33 21.28 -21.64
N ASP A 231 -35.24 20.69 -22.12
CA ASP A 231 -34.54 19.61 -21.44
C ASP A 231 -33.10 20.05 -21.13
N VAL A 232 -32.73 19.98 -19.85
CA VAL A 232 -31.38 20.23 -19.35
C VAL A 232 -30.83 18.95 -18.74
N PHE A 233 -29.53 18.72 -18.87
CA PHE A 233 -28.88 17.50 -18.45
C PHE A 233 -27.85 17.76 -17.35
N LEU A 234 -27.80 16.89 -16.35
CA LEU A 234 -26.83 16.94 -15.25
C LEU A 234 -25.90 15.73 -15.30
N THR A 235 -24.63 15.94 -14.94
CA THR A 235 -23.74 14.84 -14.60
C THR A 235 -24.20 14.13 -13.33
N ALA A 236 -23.71 12.91 -13.06
CA ALA A 236 -24.04 12.19 -11.82
C ALA A 236 -23.65 12.97 -10.56
N ASN A 237 -22.54 13.72 -10.59
CA ASN A 237 -22.10 14.56 -9.48
C ASN A 237 -23.00 15.78 -9.30
N ASP A 238 -23.41 16.41 -10.41
CA ASP A 238 -24.30 17.57 -10.38
C ASP A 238 -25.73 17.21 -9.97
N GLU A 239 -26.24 16.05 -10.38
CA GLU A 239 -27.51 15.52 -9.87
C GLU A 239 -27.45 15.35 -8.36
N LYS A 240 -26.40 14.69 -7.85
CA LYS A 240 -26.23 14.46 -6.42
C LYS A 240 -26.11 15.78 -5.67
N ARG A 241 -25.34 16.74 -6.20
CA ARG A 241 -25.18 18.08 -5.64
C ARG A 241 -26.52 18.82 -5.54
N LEU A 242 -27.30 18.83 -6.62
CA LEU A 242 -28.62 19.46 -6.68
C LEU A 242 -29.56 18.85 -5.63
N LEU A 243 -29.66 17.52 -5.60
CA LEU A 243 -30.55 16.81 -4.70
C LEU A 243 -30.14 17.00 -3.24
N THR A 244 -28.85 16.92 -2.92
CA THR A 244 -28.35 17.13 -1.55
C THR A 244 -28.55 18.57 -1.07
N GLU A 245 -28.24 19.57 -1.89
CA GLU A 245 -28.49 20.98 -1.56
C GLU A 245 -29.99 21.22 -1.27
N THR A 246 -30.85 20.69 -2.13
CA THR A 246 -32.31 20.84 -2.00
C THR A 246 -32.85 20.12 -0.75
N THR A 247 -32.36 18.91 -0.45
CA THR A 247 -32.69 18.20 0.79
C THR A 247 -32.31 19.04 2.01
N ILE A 248 -31.09 19.58 2.06
CA ILE A 248 -30.63 20.41 3.18
C ILE A 248 -31.49 21.66 3.34
N ASN A 249 -31.83 22.34 2.24
CA ASN A 249 -32.71 23.52 2.25
C ASN A 249 -34.10 23.19 2.83
N ILE A 250 -34.66 22.03 2.48
CA ILE A 250 -35.94 21.58 3.04
C ILE A 250 -35.81 21.32 4.54
N LEU A 251 -34.76 20.62 4.96
CA LEU A 251 -34.57 20.29 6.37
C LEU A 251 -34.39 21.55 7.23
N ILE A 252 -33.57 22.51 6.78
CA ILE A 252 -33.36 23.78 7.48
C ILE A 252 -34.66 24.59 7.58
N ASP A 253 -35.54 24.52 6.57
CA ASP A 253 -36.80 25.27 6.55
C ASP A 253 -37.93 24.63 7.37
N THR A 254 -37.84 23.32 7.63
CA THR A 254 -38.95 22.55 8.19
C THR A 254 -38.72 22.06 9.62
N LEU A 255 -37.47 21.88 10.01
CA LEU A 255 -37.09 21.36 11.33
C LEU A 255 -36.40 22.41 12.19
N GLU A 256 -36.40 22.20 13.50
CA GLU A 256 -35.67 23.07 14.41
C GLU A 256 -34.15 22.85 14.28
N ASP A 257 -33.35 23.87 14.57
CA ASP A 257 -31.86 23.81 14.53
C ASP A 257 -31.26 22.65 15.34
N MET A 258 -32.00 22.13 16.32
CA MET A 258 -31.61 21.06 17.22
C MET A 258 -32.01 19.66 16.71
N ASP A 259 -32.84 19.56 15.68
CA ASP A 259 -33.36 18.30 15.19
C ASP A 259 -32.37 17.61 14.26
N VAL A 260 -32.17 16.32 14.50
CA VAL A 260 -31.29 15.46 13.71
C VAL A 260 -32.13 14.40 13.02
N VAL A 261 -32.23 14.53 11.70
CA VAL A 261 -32.95 13.59 10.85
C VAL A 261 -32.21 12.26 10.78
N SER A 262 -32.97 11.16 10.78
CA SER A 262 -32.39 9.83 10.55
C SER A 262 -31.92 9.67 9.11
N SER A 263 -30.82 8.97 8.90
CA SER A 263 -30.25 8.75 7.56
C SER A 263 -31.21 8.05 6.59
N ILE A 264 -32.16 7.25 7.12
CA ILE A 264 -33.22 6.62 6.32
C ILE A 264 -34.20 7.68 5.80
N SER A 265 -34.69 8.57 6.67
CA SER A 265 -35.63 9.61 6.25
C SER A 265 -34.97 10.67 5.36
N GLU A 266 -33.69 10.96 5.56
CA GLU A 266 -32.93 11.81 4.63
C GLU A 266 -32.88 11.19 3.22
N LEU A 267 -32.67 9.87 3.13
CA LEU A 267 -32.70 9.14 1.86
C LEU A 267 -34.10 9.10 1.24
N GLU A 268 -35.17 9.02 2.04
CA GLU A 268 -36.55 9.12 1.56
C GLU A 268 -36.85 10.47 0.94
N ILE A 269 -36.44 11.58 1.58
CA ILE A 269 -36.54 12.93 1.01
C ILE A 269 -35.74 13.01 -0.29
N TYR A 270 -34.49 12.54 -0.29
CA TYR A 270 -33.63 12.53 -1.46
C TYR A 270 -34.28 11.79 -2.65
N ASN A 271 -34.82 10.59 -2.41
CA ASN A 271 -35.48 9.80 -3.44
C ASN A 271 -36.77 10.48 -3.94
N LYS A 272 -37.54 11.11 -3.04
CA LYS A 272 -38.74 11.84 -3.43
C LYS A 272 -38.41 13.06 -4.30
N LEU A 273 -37.35 13.80 -3.96
CA LEU A 273 -36.86 14.89 -4.80
C LEU A 273 -36.37 14.40 -6.15
N LYS A 274 -35.70 13.24 -6.20
CA LYS A 274 -35.26 12.62 -7.44
C LYS A 274 -36.46 12.29 -8.35
N GLU A 275 -37.55 11.75 -7.81
CA GLU A 275 -38.79 11.51 -8.56
C GLU A 275 -39.43 12.80 -9.13
N ILE A 276 -39.32 13.91 -8.40
CA ILE A 276 -39.88 15.21 -8.81
C ILE A 276 -39.02 15.88 -9.89
N LEU A 277 -37.70 15.86 -9.70
CA LEU A 277 -36.75 16.64 -10.50
C LEU A 277 -36.22 15.88 -11.73
N ILE A 278 -35.98 14.58 -11.59
CA ILE A 278 -35.29 13.79 -12.62
C ILE A 278 -36.31 13.03 -13.45
N SER A 279 -36.54 13.52 -14.67
CA SER A 279 -37.51 12.99 -15.63
C SER A 279 -37.03 11.75 -16.41
N GLY A 280 -35.73 11.45 -16.36
CA GLY A 280 -35.13 10.31 -17.03
C GLY A 280 -33.61 10.38 -17.07
N THR A 281 -32.99 9.43 -17.77
CA THR A 281 -31.54 9.41 -18.01
C THR A 281 -31.26 9.16 -19.49
N ILE A 282 -30.14 9.69 -19.98
CA ILE A 282 -29.63 9.42 -21.33
C ILE A 282 -28.17 8.95 -21.25
N ASN A 283 -27.80 8.04 -22.13
CA ASN A 283 -26.43 7.49 -22.19
C ASN A 283 -25.71 7.83 -23.50
N GLU A 284 -26.43 8.23 -24.54
CA GLU A 284 -25.86 8.62 -25.82
C GLU A 284 -25.99 10.14 -26.00
N GLN A 285 -24.86 10.82 -26.18
CA GLN A 285 -24.82 12.28 -26.36
C GLN A 285 -24.54 12.64 -27.81
N SER A 286 -25.43 13.45 -28.40
CA SER A 286 -25.17 14.15 -29.65
C SER A 286 -24.40 15.47 -29.41
N PRO A 287 -23.79 16.09 -30.44
CA PRO A 287 -23.18 17.41 -30.32
C PRO A 287 -24.12 18.49 -29.76
N GLU A 288 -25.42 18.40 -30.04
CA GLU A 288 -26.42 19.32 -29.49
C GLU A 288 -26.75 19.00 -28.03
N THR A 289 -26.75 17.72 -27.65
CA THR A 289 -26.97 17.27 -26.26
C THR A 289 -25.95 17.90 -25.31
N TRP A 290 -24.68 17.96 -25.71
CA TRP A 290 -23.60 18.56 -24.88
C TRP A 290 -23.85 20.03 -24.55
N LYS A 291 -24.50 20.79 -25.43
CA LYS A 291 -24.83 22.20 -25.19
C LYS A 291 -25.91 22.40 -24.14
N SER A 292 -26.74 21.37 -23.90
CA SER A 292 -27.80 21.37 -22.89
C SER A 292 -27.38 20.71 -21.57
N VAL A 293 -26.11 20.35 -21.40
CA VAL A 293 -25.57 19.83 -20.14
C VAL A 293 -25.09 21.00 -19.27
N LEU A 294 -25.38 20.96 -17.98
CA LEU A 294 -24.87 21.93 -17.02
C LEU A 294 -23.36 21.75 -16.83
N TRP A 295 -22.58 22.79 -17.13
CA TRP A 295 -21.13 22.82 -16.90
C TRP A 295 -20.75 24.05 -16.10
N ASN A 296 -19.98 23.85 -15.03
CA ASN A 296 -19.39 24.95 -14.26
C ASN A 296 -18.34 25.72 -15.07
N ASP A 297 -17.64 25.03 -15.98
CA ASP A 297 -16.67 25.62 -16.90
C ASP A 297 -16.83 24.97 -18.27
N GLU A 298 -17.31 25.75 -19.24
CA GLU A 298 -17.59 25.22 -20.56
C GLU A 298 -16.36 24.68 -21.28
N ASN A 299 -15.14 25.13 -20.95
CA ASN A 299 -13.95 24.66 -21.66
C ASN A 299 -13.71 23.17 -21.43
N TYR A 300 -14.07 22.67 -20.24
CA TYR A 300 -13.87 21.27 -19.87
C TYR A 300 -14.97 20.32 -20.35
N ARG A 301 -15.85 20.81 -21.22
CA ARG A 301 -16.89 19.99 -21.85
C ARG A 301 -16.26 18.90 -22.74
N PRO A 302 -16.72 17.64 -22.68
CA PRO A 302 -16.11 16.52 -23.39
C PRO A 302 -15.90 16.72 -24.91
N ASP A 303 -16.86 17.32 -25.61
CA ASP A 303 -16.76 17.66 -27.05
C ASP A 303 -15.68 18.73 -27.34
N LYS A 304 -15.57 19.77 -26.50
CA LYS A 304 -14.55 20.83 -26.66
C LYS A 304 -13.15 20.33 -26.34
N ILE A 305 -13.01 19.47 -25.32
CA ILE A 305 -11.74 18.80 -25.02
C ILE A 305 -11.34 17.92 -26.20
N ALA A 306 -12.25 17.05 -26.68
CA ALA A 306 -11.98 16.17 -27.81
C ALA A 306 -11.62 16.95 -29.08
N ASP A 307 -12.34 18.03 -29.41
CA ASP A 307 -11.98 18.91 -30.54
C ASP A 307 -10.58 19.51 -30.37
N THR A 308 -10.25 19.97 -29.16
CA THR A 308 -8.94 20.57 -28.87
C THR A 308 -7.82 19.54 -29.01
N LEU A 309 -7.99 18.34 -28.44
CA LEU A 309 -7.04 17.24 -28.57
C LEU A 309 -6.86 16.82 -30.04
N ASN A 310 -7.94 16.69 -30.81
CA ASN A 310 -7.88 16.34 -32.23
C ASN A 310 -7.19 17.41 -33.09
N ARG A 311 -7.42 18.70 -32.80
CA ARG A 311 -6.71 19.80 -33.47
C ARG A 311 -5.22 19.78 -33.18
N ILE A 312 -4.84 19.47 -31.94
CA ILE A 312 -3.44 19.32 -31.54
C ILE A 312 -2.83 18.09 -32.20
N PHE A 313 -3.49 16.94 -32.12
CA PHE A 313 -3.02 15.67 -32.67
C PHE A 313 -2.65 15.80 -34.15
N LYS A 314 -3.49 16.46 -34.96
CA LYS A 314 -3.23 16.72 -36.39
C LYS A 314 -1.99 17.58 -36.68
N LYS A 315 -1.45 18.29 -35.69
CA LYS A 315 -0.29 19.18 -35.81
C LYS A 315 1.01 18.55 -35.29
N LEU A 316 0.91 17.40 -34.61
CA LEU A 316 2.05 16.68 -34.06
C LEU A 316 2.73 15.81 -35.13
N ASP A 317 4.03 15.55 -34.97
CA ASP A 317 4.73 14.56 -35.78
C ASP A 317 4.33 13.12 -35.38
N ASN A 318 4.69 12.14 -36.21
CA ASN A 318 4.27 10.75 -36.04
C ASN A 318 4.73 10.11 -34.71
N GLU A 319 5.91 10.48 -34.20
CA GLU A 319 6.42 9.95 -32.94
C GLU A 319 5.62 10.52 -31.76
N THR A 320 5.38 11.84 -31.80
CA THR A 320 4.62 12.55 -30.78
C THR A 320 3.13 12.16 -30.78
N GLN A 321 2.54 11.91 -31.95
CA GLN A 321 1.19 11.35 -32.08
C GLN A 321 1.09 9.96 -31.42
N ARG A 322 2.06 9.08 -31.67
CA ARG A 322 2.10 7.76 -31.05
C ARG A 322 2.16 7.86 -29.53
N ASN A 323 3.08 8.68 -29.00
CA ASN A 323 3.21 8.90 -27.56
C ASN A 323 1.92 9.46 -26.95
N MET A 324 1.25 10.40 -27.63
CA MET A 324 -0.02 10.96 -27.17
C MET A 324 -1.13 9.90 -27.14
N SER A 325 -1.21 9.04 -28.16
CA SER A 325 -2.20 7.94 -28.17
C SER A 325 -1.93 6.92 -27.06
N GLU A 326 -0.66 6.55 -26.83
CA GLU A 326 -0.25 5.63 -25.77
C GLU A 326 -0.56 6.20 -24.37
N LEU A 327 -0.37 7.51 -24.19
CA LEU A 327 -0.76 8.19 -22.94
C LEU A 327 -2.24 8.00 -22.64
N TYR A 328 -3.15 8.12 -23.62
CA TYR A 328 -4.59 7.98 -23.37
C TYR A 328 -5.10 6.53 -23.33
N GLN A 329 -4.35 5.58 -23.90
CA GLN A 329 -4.67 4.14 -23.86
C GLN A 329 -4.25 3.48 -22.53
N ASN A 330 -3.12 3.88 -21.93
CA ASN A 330 -2.64 3.30 -20.68
C ASN A 330 -3.19 4.06 -19.46
N TYR A 331 -4.12 3.43 -18.73
CA TYR A 331 -4.70 3.99 -17.50
C TYR A 331 -3.78 3.84 -16.27
N ASP A 332 -2.76 2.97 -16.35
CA ASP A 332 -1.85 2.61 -15.23
C ASP A 332 -0.58 3.46 -15.15
N ILE A 333 -0.41 4.48 -16.00
CA ILE A 333 0.71 5.42 -15.84
C ILE A 333 0.45 6.21 -14.54
N VAL A 334 1.37 6.12 -13.58
CA VAL A 334 1.30 6.86 -12.31
C VAL A 334 0.93 8.30 -12.60
N GLN A 335 -0.12 8.84 -11.95
CA GLN A 335 -0.70 10.16 -12.28
C GLN A 335 0.38 11.24 -12.52
N ASN A 336 1.42 11.29 -11.67
CA ASN A 336 2.52 12.25 -11.78
C ASN A 336 3.48 12.01 -12.97
N GLU A 337 3.72 10.75 -13.37
CA GLU A 337 4.52 10.43 -14.55
C GLU A 337 3.77 10.75 -15.85
N GLY A 338 2.47 10.46 -15.89
CA GLY A 338 1.62 10.78 -17.04
C GLY A 338 1.51 12.29 -17.28
N ILE A 339 1.44 13.06 -16.20
CA ILE A 339 1.50 14.53 -16.20
C ILE A 339 2.80 15.05 -16.80
N ALA A 340 3.93 14.54 -16.32
CA ALA A 340 5.24 15.00 -16.76
C ALA A 340 5.44 14.72 -18.26
N SER A 341 5.08 13.51 -18.69
CA SER A 341 5.12 13.09 -20.10
C SER A 341 4.18 13.94 -20.97
N PHE A 342 2.97 14.26 -20.51
CA PHE A 342 2.05 15.13 -21.24
C PHE A 342 2.60 16.56 -21.38
N ARG A 343 3.20 17.12 -20.32
CA ARG A 343 3.85 18.44 -20.38
C ARG A 343 5.02 18.47 -21.35
N GLU A 344 5.86 17.44 -21.32
CA GLU A 344 7.01 17.31 -22.22
C GLU A 344 6.53 17.28 -23.68
N LEU A 345 5.55 16.43 -23.97
CA LEU A 345 4.92 16.28 -25.29
C LEU A 345 4.41 17.61 -25.87
N ILE A 346 3.80 18.44 -25.03
CA ILE A 346 3.15 19.70 -25.44
C ILE A 346 4.11 20.90 -25.47
N SER A 347 5.25 20.81 -24.78
CA SER A 347 6.19 21.91 -24.67
C SER A 347 6.98 22.21 -25.97
N THR A 348 6.98 21.28 -26.92
CA THR A 348 7.86 21.22 -28.10
C THR A 348 7.41 22.09 -29.28
N THR A 349 6.13 22.48 -29.37
CA THR A 349 5.56 23.17 -30.56
C THR A 349 4.79 24.45 -30.21
N SER A 350 5.15 25.58 -30.83
CA SER A 350 4.49 26.88 -30.63
C SER A 350 3.04 26.93 -31.12
N SER A 351 2.72 26.16 -32.18
CA SER A 351 1.37 25.99 -32.70
C SER A 351 0.43 25.28 -31.70
N VAL A 352 0.95 24.27 -30.99
CA VAL A 352 0.21 23.52 -29.96
C VAL A 352 -0.08 24.39 -28.74
N LYS A 353 0.90 25.17 -28.27
CA LYS A 353 0.70 26.16 -27.19
C LYS A 353 -0.43 27.15 -27.51
N THR A 354 -0.58 27.51 -28.79
CA THR A 354 -1.64 28.44 -29.23
C THR A 354 -3.03 27.81 -29.11
N ASP A 355 -3.19 26.51 -29.41
CA ASP A 355 -4.48 25.84 -29.25
C ASP A 355 -4.87 25.66 -27.78
N PHE A 356 -3.91 25.38 -26.89
CA PHE A 356 -4.14 25.36 -25.44
C PHE A 356 -4.52 26.73 -24.90
N PHE A 357 -3.86 27.79 -25.36
CA PHE A 357 -4.23 29.16 -24.99
C PHE A 357 -5.65 29.50 -25.46
N ARG A 358 -6.03 29.10 -26.67
CA ARG A 358 -7.41 29.25 -27.19
C ARG A 358 -8.44 28.45 -26.39
N HIS A 359 -8.03 27.34 -25.80
CA HIS A 359 -8.88 26.54 -24.91
C HIS A 359 -8.98 27.14 -23.48
N GLY A 360 -8.21 28.18 -23.17
CA GLY A 360 -8.19 28.82 -21.86
C GLY A 360 -7.12 28.30 -20.90
N CYS A 361 -6.19 27.47 -21.37
CA CYS A 361 -5.04 27.05 -20.57
C CYS A 361 -3.94 28.11 -20.63
N THR A 362 -3.78 28.87 -19.53
CA THR A 362 -2.83 30.01 -19.47
C THR A 362 -1.67 29.77 -18.52
N SER A 363 -1.80 28.83 -17.60
CA SER A 363 -0.80 28.45 -16.60
C SER A 363 -0.43 26.96 -16.70
N THR A 364 0.63 26.58 -15.99
CA THR A 364 1.02 25.16 -15.88
C THR A 364 -0.05 24.34 -15.14
N ASP A 365 -0.74 24.96 -14.18
CA ASP A 365 -1.84 24.32 -13.44
C ASP A 365 -3.09 24.14 -14.33
N ASP A 366 -3.32 25.03 -15.30
CA ASP A 366 -4.42 24.87 -16.27
C ASP A 366 -4.15 23.72 -17.24
N LEU A 367 -2.90 23.54 -17.67
CA LEU A 367 -2.49 22.40 -18.51
C LEU A 367 -2.63 21.07 -17.76
N GLU A 368 -2.26 21.09 -16.48
CA GLU A 368 -2.46 19.97 -15.59
C GLU A 368 -3.94 19.60 -15.45
N LYS A 369 -4.77 20.60 -15.13
CA LYS A 369 -6.22 20.44 -15.03
C LYS A 369 -6.80 19.91 -16.35
N PHE A 370 -6.39 20.46 -17.49
CA PHE A 370 -6.82 19.98 -18.79
C PHE A 370 -6.49 18.51 -19.01
N TYR A 371 -5.27 18.08 -18.69
CA TYR A 371 -4.88 16.68 -18.83
C TYR A 371 -5.76 15.76 -17.97
N GLN A 372 -5.94 16.08 -16.68
CA GLN A 372 -6.75 15.27 -15.78
C GLN A 372 -8.22 15.19 -16.22
N GLU A 373 -8.82 16.32 -16.56
CA GLU A 373 -10.21 16.37 -17.04
C GLU A 373 -10.36 15.61 -18.35
N SER A 374 -9.40 15.75 -19.26
CA SER A 374 -9.44 15.04 -20.55
C SER A 374 -9.37 13.52 -20.38
N LYS A 375 -8.62 13.01 -19.41
CA LYS A 375 -8.58 11.57 -19.09
C LYS A 375 -9.94 11.04 -18.63
N ASN A 376 -10.70 11.88 -17.93
CA ASN A 376 -12.04 11.52 -17.44
C ASN A 376 -13.10 11.63 -18.52
N HIS A 377 -12.95 12.58 -19.45
CA HIS A 377 -14.00 12.97 -20.41
C HIS A 377 -13.81 12.46 -21.83
N VAL A 378 -12.63 11.97 -22.20
CA VAL A 378 -12.29 11.60 -23.58
C VAL A 378 -11.64 10.21 -23.63
N GLU A 379 -11.92 9.48 -24.70
CA GLU A 379 -11.31 8.20 -25.04
C GLU A 379 -10.68 8.25 -26.44
N TRP A 380 -9.71 7.37 -26.66
CA TRP A 380 -9.06 7.20 -27.95
C TRP A 380 -9.68 6.00 -28.67
N ASP A 381 -10.26 6.20 -29.84
CA ASP A 381 -10.97 5.15 -30.60
C ASP A 381 -10.05 4.32 -31.54
N GLY A 382 -8.78 4.73 -31.66
CA GLY A 382 -7.82 4.16 -32.60
C GLY A 382 -7.33 5.15 -33.65
N ASP A 383 -8.12 6.19 -33.95
CA ASP A 383 -7.85 7.20 -35.00
C ASP A 383 -8.01 8.64 -34.48
N GLN A 384 -8.97 8.87 -33.58
CA GLN A 384 -9.27 10.19 -33.02
C GLN A 384 -9.71 10.11 -31.56
N PHE A 385 -9.68 11.27 -30.91
CA PHE A 385 -10.22 11.47 -29.58
C PHE A 385 -11.73 11.66 -29.66
N LEU A 386 -12.49 10.80 -28.98
CA LEU A 386 -13.94 10.87 -28.88
C LEU A 386 -14.37 11.25 -27.45
N PRO A 387 -15.42 12.07 -27.30
CA PRO A 387 -16.04 12.28 -25.99
C PRO A 387 -16.51 10.94 -25.41
N LYS A 388 -16.14 10.65 -24.16
CA LYS A 388 -16.68 9.52 -23.43
C LYS A 388 -18.16 9.73 -23.19
N SER A 389 -18.95 8.70 -23.48
CA SER A 389 -20.37 8.70 -23.14
C SER A 389 -20.56 8.81 -21.64
N LEU A 390 -21.42 9.74 -21.21
CA LEU A 390 -21.79 9.93 -19.81
C LEU A 390 -23.22 9.48 -19.58
N THR A 391 -23.53 8.94 -18.40
CA THR A 391 -24.93 8.83 -17.98
C THR A 391 -25.36 10.18 -17.43
N LEU A 392 -26.28 10.84 -18.14
CA LEU A 392 -26.77 12.17 -17.79
C LEU A 392 -28.21 12.11 -17.34
N SER A 393 -28.51 12.84 -16.27
CA SER A 393 -29.85 12.93 -15.70
C SER A 393 -30.60 14.10 -16.29
N LYS A 394 -31.82 13.84 -16.75
CA LYS A 394 -32.64 14.77 -17.51
C LYS A 394 -33.58 15.54 -16.58
N ILE A 395 -33.52 16.86 -16.65
CA ILE A 395 -34.40 17.80 -15.95
C ILE A 395 -35.23 18.56 -16.97
N ASN A 396 -36.52 18.70 -16.68
CA ASN A 396 -37.42 19.53 -17.48
C ASN A 396 -37.38 20.97 -16.94
N SER A 397 -36.61 21.84 -17.58
CA SER A 397 -36.47 23.25 -17.19
C SER A 397 -37.76 24.04 -17.40
N THR A 398 -38.59 23.69 -18.39
CA THR A 398 -39.90 24.35 -18.58
C THR A 398 -40.86 24.08 -17.42
N GLN A 399 -40.86 22.84 -16.89
CA GLN A 399 -41.66 22.45 -15.73
C GLN A 399 -41.18 23.16 -14.45
N LEU A 400 -39.88 23.36 -14.29
CA LEU A 400 -39.32 24.12 -13.15
C LEU A 400 -39.66 25.61 -13.20
N ARG A 401 -39.76 26.20 -14.40
CA ARG A 401 -40.18 27.61 -14.57
C ARG A 401 -41.68 27.76 -14.32
N ASP A 402 -42.50 26.83 -14.81
CA ASP A 402 -43.93 26.79 -14.55
C ASP A 402 -44.22 26.12 -13.20
N LYS A 403 -44.02 26.86 -12.10
CA LYS A 403 -44.24 26.39 -10.72
C LYS A 403 -45.62 25.74 -10.51
N GLN A 404 -46.63 26.05 -11.33
CA GLN A 404 -47.99 25.48 -11.21
C GLN A 404 -48.07 24.03 -11.71
N SER A 405 -47.11 23.60 -12.52
CA SER A 405 -47.02 22.23 -13.06
C SER A 405 -46.46 21.21 -12.06
N LEU A 406 -45.96 21.67 -10.91
CA LEU A 406 -45.41 20.85 -9.84
C LEU A 406 -46.32 20.92 -8.62
N GLN A 407 -46.43 19.81 -7.88
CA GLN A 407 -47.26 19.72 -6.68
C GLN A 407 -46.42 19.49 -5.43
N ASP A 408 -46.75 20.20 -4.36
CA ASP A 408 -46.21 19.94 -3.02
C ASP A 408 -46.49 18.47 -2.65
N CYS A 409 -45.53 17.81 -1.99
CA CYS A 409 -45.70 16.43 -1.55
C CYS A 409 -45.33 16.27 -0.08
N SER A 410 -45.92 15.28 0.58
CA SER A 410 -45.63 14.97 1.98
C SER A 410 -44.72 13.76 2.08
N VAL A 411 -43.71 13.83 2.95
CA VAL A 411 -42.80 12.72 3.27
C VAL A 411 -42.78 12.53 4.77
N ARG A 412 -42.86 11.29 5.21
CA ARG A 412 -42.79 10.94 6.63
C ARG A 412 -41.34 10.94 7.08
N VAL A 413 -40.99 11.82 8.00
CA VAL A 413 -39.61 12.02 8.45
C VAL A 413 -39.47 11.66 9.92
N ARG A 414 -38.50 10.80 10.19
CA ARG A 414 -38.07 10.45 11.55
C ARG A 414 -36.85 11.26 11.94
N PHE A 415 -36.94 11.98 13.05
CA PHE A 415 -35.85 12.79 13.60
C PHE A 415 -35.74 12.64 15.12
N SER A 416 -34.69 13.17 15.70
CA SER A 416 -34.52 13.28 17.16
C SER A 416 -33.93 14.63 17.52
N THR A 417 -34.50 15.27 18.53
CA THR A 417 -34.00 16.56 19.03
C THR A 417 -32.77 16.36 19.90
N ALA A 418 -31.71 17.09 19.60
CA ALA A 418 -30.47 17.10 20.37
C ALA A 418 -30.67 17.73 21.76
N VAL A 419 -29.81 17.36 22.71
CA VAL A 419 -29.82 17.86 24.09
C VAL A 419 -29.09 19.20 24.19
N LEU A 420 -28.02 19.35 23.41
CA LEU A 420 -27.15 20.51 23.44
C LEU A 420 -26.57 20.79 22.05
N SER A 421 -26.53 22.06 21.67
CA SER A 421 -25.88 22.54 20.45
C SER A 421 -24.73 23.45 20.82
N ILE A 422 -23.56 23.16 20.26
CA ILE A 422 -22.33 23.88 20.53
C ILE A 422 -21.72 24.31 19.20
N PRO A 423 -21.44 25.61 18.99
CA PRO A 423 -20.70 26.04 17.81
C PRO A 423 -19.27 25.51 17.85
N ILE A 424 -18.68 25.28 16.69
CA ILE A 424 -17.24 25.01 16.62
C ILE A 424 -16.49 26.29 17.03
N ASN A 425 -15.54 26.14 17.95
CA ASN A 425 -14.69 27.23 18.42
C ASN A 425 -13.32 27.19 17.73
N PHE A 426 -12.80 28.37 17.41
CA PHE A 426 -11.48 28.56 16.79
C PHE A 426 -10.58 29.26 17.78
N VAL A 427 -9.39 28.74 18.07
CA VAL A 427 -8.49 29.36 19.04
C VAL A 427 -7.41 30.16 18.33
N GLN A 428 -7.28 31.45 18.66
CA GLN A 428 -6.22 32.33 18.13
C GLN A 428 -4.84 32.08 18.76
N HIS A 429 -4.78 31.42 19.92
CA HIS A 429 -3.54 31.10 20.64
C HIS A 429 -3.05 29.68 20.36
N ALA A 430 -1.79 29.58 19.93
CA ALA A 430 -1.08 28.33 19.66
C ALA A 430 -0.93 27.38 20.86
N ASP A 431 -1.44 27.73 22.04
CA ASP A 431 -1.30 26.99 23.31
C ASP A 431 -2.49 26.04 23.61
N LEU A 432 -3.38 25.84 22.63
CA LEU A 432 -4.52 24.93 22.71
C LEU A 432 -4.54 23.88 21.59
N THR A 433 -3.77 24.08 20.51
CA THR A 433 -3.68 23.11 19.41
C THR A 433 -2.70 21.99 19.76
N ILE A 434 -3.06 21.04 20.65
CA ILE A 434 -2.28 19.80 20.93
C ILE A 434 -0.76 20.09 21.01
N THR A 435 -0.41 21.25 21.57
CA THR A 435 0.96 21.75 21.55
C THR A 435 1.69 21.24 22.76
N ASP A 436 0.98 20.92 23.84
CA ASP A 436 1.55 20.25 25.00
C ASP A 436 1.83 18.78 24.71
N GLU A 437 0.97 18.08 23.96
CA GLU A 437 1.28 16.73 23.49
C GLU A 437 2.34 16.74 22.40
N TRP A 438 2.33 17.68 21.44
CA TRP A 438 3.40 17.80 20.44
C TRP A 438 4.72 18.32 21.03
N GLN A 439 4.69 19.20 22.03
CA GLN A 439 5.89 19.63 22.77
C GLN A 439 6.39 18.53 23.68
N ASN A 440 5.52 17.77 24.35
CA ASN A 440 5.93 16.60 25.13
C ASN A 440 6.41 15.48 24.20
N LEU A 441 5.81 15.30 23.03
CA LEU A 441 6.29 14.38 21.99
C LEU A 441 7.61 14.88 21.39
N ASN A 442 7.82 16.19 21.24
CA ASN A 442 9.07 16.78 20.78
C ASN A 442 10.15 16.77 21.84
N VAL A 443 9.81 16.93 23.11
CA VAL A 443 10.72 16.77 24.24
C VAL A 443 11.08 15.30 24.36
N ARG A 444 10.13 14.38 24.16
CA ARG A 444 10.38 12.93 24.06
C ARG A 444 11.15 12.56 22.80
N LEU A 445 10.91 13.20 21.66
CA LEU A 445 11.67 13.01 20.42
C LEU A 445 13.07 13.59 20.55
N ALA A 446 13.24 14.71 21.26
CA ALA A 446 14.53 15.30 21.56
C ALA A 446 15.28 14.45 22.59
N SER A 447 14.61 13.89 23.59
CA SER A 447 15.21 12.97 24.55
C SER A 447 15.56 11.64 23.90
N LEU A 448 14.68 11.08 23.06
CA LEU A 448 14.93 9.88 22.27
C LEU A 448 16.01 10.13 21.22
N SER A 449 16.05 11.30 20.58
CA SER A 449 17.11 11.68 19.64
C SER A 449 18.44 11.81 20.37
N ARG A 450 18.45 12.38 21.58
CA ARG A 450 19.65 12.47 22.42
C ARG A 450 20.10 11.08 22.89
N GLU A 451 19.20 10.26 23.41
CA GLU A 451 19.48 8.87 23.79
C GLU A 451 19.90 8.03 22.59
N LEU A 452 19.31 8.23 21.41
CA LEU A 452 19.70 7.57 20.18
C LEU A 452 21.08 8.05 19.72
N ASN A 453 21.40 9.34 19.86
CA ASN A 453 22.71 9.89 19.51
C ASN A 453 23.79 9.46 20.51
N GLU A 454 23.48 9.36 21.80
CA GLU A 454 24.34 8.81 22.84
C GLU A 454 24.53 7.31 22.65
N THR A 455 23.45 6.57 22.36
CA THR A 455 23.50 5.15 22.02
C THR A 455 24.28 4.95 20.73
N ARG A 456 24.06 5.77 19.70
CA ARG A 456 24.83 5.74 18.45
C ARG A 456 26.29 6.07 18.72
N ALA A 457 26.61 7.05 19.56
CA ALA A 457 27.99 7.38 19.90
C ALA A 457 28.65 6.24 20.68
N ASN A 458 27.96 5.64 21.66
CA ASN A 458 28.41 4.47 22.38
C ASN A 458 28.59 3.28 21.44
N PHE A 459 27.59 2.97 20.60
CA PHE A 459 27.65 1.89 19.63
C PHE A 459 28.72 2.16 18.59
N THR A 460 28.92 3.40 18.14
CA THR A 460 30.00 3.76 17.20
C THR A 460 31.35 3.65 17.87
N SER A 461 31.49 4.02 19.14
CA SER A 461 32.72 3.86 19.92
C SER A 461 33.02 2.40 20.23
N GLU A 462 31.99 1.58 20.49
CA GLU A 462 32.10 0.15 20.72
C GLU A 462 32.36 -0.58 19.40
N LEU A 463 31.76 -0.14 18.30
CA LEU A 463 32.03 -0.63 16.96
C LEU A 463 33.44 -0.23 16.52
N GLN A 464 33.88 1.00 16.78
CA GLN A 464 35.25 1.46 16.53
C GLN A 464 36.26 0.72 17.40
N ALA A 465 35.95 0.44 18.67
CA ALA A 465 36.79 -0.39 19.54
C ALA A 465 36.80 -1.87 19.11
N ARG A 466 35.72 -2.38 18.52
CA ARG A 466 35.66 -3.74 17.95
C ARG A 466 36.34 -3.85 16.58
N THR A 467 36.32 -2.78 15.78
CA THR A 467 36.90 -2.73 14.42
C THR A 467 38.34 -2.23 14.40
N SER A 468 38.81 -1.53 15.43
CA SER A 468 40.21 -1.06 15.55
C SER A 468 41.24 -2.20 15.67
N HIS A 469 40.78 -3.41 15.96
CA HIS A 469 41.59 -4.63 16.04
C HIS A 469 41.50 -5.51 14.78
N MET A 470 40.72 -5.11 13.77
CA MET A 470 40.60 -5.87 12.52
C MET A 470 41.70 -5.45 11.56
N GLU A 471 42.64 -6.37 11.29
CA GLU A 471 43.64 -6.19 10.25
C GLU A 471 43.10 -6.83 8.95
N PRO A 472 43.10 -6.11 7.81
CA PRO A 472 42.74 -6.72 6.54
C PRO A 472 43.76 -7.80 6.20
N ILE A 473 43.28 -9.04 6.04
CA ILE A 473 44.07 -10.14 5.49
C ILE A 473 43.67 -10.27 4.01
N ASP A 474 44.53 -9.83 3.09
CA ASP A 474 44.35 -9.95 1.63
C ASP A 474 44.59 -11.39 1.11
N LYS A 475 44.40 -12.40 1.96
CA LYS A 475 44.58 -13.82 1.63
C LYS A 475 43.53 -14.68 2.31
N ILE A 476 43.27 -15.86 1.75
CA ILE A 476 42.38 -16.85 2.36
C ILE A 476 42.95 -17.24 3.75
N PRO A 477 42.15 -17.24 4.83
CA PRO A 477 42.62 -17.60 6.16
C PRO A 477 43.22 -19.01 6.19
N THR A 478 44.41 -19.13 6.79
CA THR A 478 45.12 -20.41 6.93
C THR A 478 45.02 -20.99 8.33
N SER A 479 44.44 -20.23 9.28
CA SER A 479 44.34 -20.62 10.68
C SER A 479 43.22 -19.89 11.43
N CYS A 480 42.88 -20.38 12.61
CA CYS A 480 42.04 -19.68 13.59
C CYS A 480 42.65 -18.34 14.03
N ALA A 481 43.98 -18.20 13.98
CA ALA A 481 44.63 -16.92 14.30
C ALA A 481 44.32 -15.88 13.22
N ASP A 482 44.36 -16.28 11.94
CA ASP A 482 43.94 -15.42 10.82
C ASP A 482 42.46 -15.06 10.93
N LEU A 483 41.60 -16.04 11.24
CA LEU A 483 40.16 -15.81 11.46
C LEU A 483 39.93 -14.80 12.61
N ARG A 484 40.68 -14.91 13.71
CA ARG A 484 40.59 -13.96 14.83
C ARG A 484 40.97 -12.54 14.40
N ARG A 485 42.02 -12.38 13.57
CA ARG A 485 42.48 -11.07 13.06
C ARG A 485 41.46 -10.38 12.17
N ILE A 486 40.67 -11.15 11.40
CA ILE A 486 39.57 -10.61 10.58
C ILE A 486 38.23 -10.53 11.32
N GLY A 487 38.24 -10.66 12.66
CA GLY A 487 37.08 -10.37 13.51
C GLY A 487 36.25 -11.58 13.95
N HIS A 488 36.68 -12.82 13.69
CA HIS A 488 36.00 -14.00 14.25
C HIS A 488 36.29 -14.13 15.76
N ILE A 489 35.22 -14.09 16.57
CA ILE A 489 35.30 -14.14 18.05
C ILE A 489 34.43 -15.23 18.68
N LYS A 490 33.62 -15.95 17.87
CA LYS A 490 32.71 -16.99 18.35
C LYS A 490 33.26 -18.36 17.99
N SER A 491 33.51 -19.19 19.01
CA SER A 491 34.08 -20.52 18.82
C SER A 491 33.17 -21.39 17.96
N GLY A 492 33.74 -22.20 17.07
CA GLY A 492 32.99 -22.95 16.07
C GLY A 492 33.87 -23.67 15.06
N LEU A 493 33.22 -24.33 14.09
CA LEU A 493 33.89 -24.96 12.96
C LEU A 493 34.06 -23.95 11.82
N PHE A 494 35.26 -23.88 11.26
CA PHE A 494 35.62 -22.97 10.18
C PHE A 494 36.42 -23.69 9.11
N LEU A 495 36.33 -23.16 7.89
CA LEU A 495 37.15 -23.61 6.76
C LEU A 495 38.39 -22.73 6.68
N VAL A 496 39.56 -23.35 6.55
CA VAL A 496 40.83 -22.67 6.36
C VAL A 496 41.58 -23.31 5.20
N MET A 497 42.45 -22.55 4.55
CA MET A 497 43.35 -23.07 3.52
C MET A 497 44.51 -23.79 4.21
N GLY A 498 44.57 -25.11 4.07
CA GLY A 498 45.76 -25.91 4.41
C GLY A 498 46.85 -25.78 3.34
N ASN A 499 47.87 -26.63 3.40
CA ASN A 499 49.00 -26.56 2.44
C ASN A 499 48.56 -26.82 1.00
N GLU A 500 47.67 -27.79 0.78
CA GLU A 500 47.23 -28.21 -0.57
C GLU A 500 45.69 -28.18 -0.71
N MET A 501 44.97 -28.47 0.38
CA MET A 501 43.51 -28.65 0.42
C MET A 501 42.84 -27.74 1.45
N VAL A 502 41.54 -27.52 1.27
CA VAL A 502 40.71 -26.85 2.27
C VAL A 502 40.50 -27.77 3.46
N GLU A 503 40.74 -27.25 4.66
CA GLU A 503 40.62 -27.96 5.92
C GLU A 503 39.48 -27.41 6.76
N THR A 504 38.80 -28.28 7.48
CA THR A 504 37.90 -27.90 8.57
C THR A 504 38.66 -27.91 9.88
N VAL A 505 38.62 -26.78 10.59
CA VAL A 505 39.20 -26.62 11.92
C VAL A 505 38.13 -26.13 12.90
N TYR A 506 38.20 -26.59 14.15
CA TYR A 506 37.46 -25.98 15.25
C TYR A 506 38.33 -24.90 15.89
N CYS A 507 37.83 -23.66 15.85
CA CYS A 507 38.46 -22.52 16.51
C CYS A 507 37.80 -22.27 17.85
N ASN A 508 38.59 -22.27 18.92
CA ASN A 508 38.15 -21.90 20.26
C ASN A 508 38.68 -20.52 20.64
N PHE A 509 37.94 -19.47 20.27
CA PHE A 509 38.36 -18.08 20.54
C PHE A 509 38.30 -17.67 22.01
N THR A 510 37.88 -18.57 22.92
CA THR A 510 37.97 -18.33 24.37
C THR A 510 39.36 -18.63 24.95
N LYS A 511 40.22 -19.31 24.17
CA LYS A 511 41.56 -19.71 24.58
C LYS A 511 42.62 -18.77 24.01
N ALA A 512 43.77 -18.73 24.67
CA ALA A 512 44.97 -18.13 24.09
C ALA A 512 45.41 -18.97 22.89
N ASP A 513 46.33 -18.47 22.06
CA ASP A 513 46.82 -19.14 20.85
C ASP A 513 47.68 -20.38 21.18
N ASP A 514 47.04 -21.40 21.75
CA ASP A 514 47.61 -22.66 22.24
C ASP A 514 47.00 -23.88 21.50
N PHE A 515 47.35 -25.10 21.90
CA PHE A 515 46.87 -26.31 21.24
C PHE A 515 45.34 -26.53 21.37
N GLU A 516 44.67 -25.86 22.31
CA GLU A 516 43.21 -25.89 22.45
C GLU A 516 42.52 -24.79 21.62
N PHE A 517 43.29 -23.84 21.07
CA PHE A 517 42.81 -22.75 20.24
C PHE A 517 42.33 -23.21 18.87
N GLN A 518 43.08 -24.10 18.23
CA GLN A 518 42.77 -24.65 16.92
C GLN A 518 42.87 -26.17 16.96
N LYS A 519 41.75 -26.85 16.68
CA LYS A 519 41.70 -28.29 16.54
C LYS A 519 41.36 -28.67 15.11
N TRP A 520 42.26 -29.38 14.43
CA TRP A 520 41.98 -29.92 13.11
C TRP A 520 40.88 -31.00 13.18
N ILE A 521 39.92 -30.94 12.25
CA ILE A 521 38.77 -31.84 12.20
C ILE A 521 38.84 -32.77 11.00
N GLY A 522 39.23 -32.26 9.83
CA GLY A 522 39.29 -33.05 8.61
C GLY A 522 39.50 -32.20 7.35
N TYR A 523 39.63 -32.87 6.21
CA TYR A 523 39.66 -32.21 4.90
C TYR A 523 38.25 -32.01 4.36
N VAL A 524 38.08 -30.97 3.54
CA VAL A 524 36.89 -30.77 2.70
C VAL A 524 37.28 -31.04 1.25
N GLU A 525 36.58 -31.97 0.62
CA GLU A 525 36.79 -32.28 -0.80
C GLU A 525 36.14 -31.19 -1.65
N VAL A 526 36.94 -30.18 -2.02
CA VAL A 526 36.52 -29.10 -2.91
C VAL A 526 37.01 -29.40 -4.32
N LYS A 527 36.12 -29.31 -5.31
CA LYS A 527 36.44 -29.43 -6.74
C LYS A 527 36.00 -28.14 -7.43
N SER A 528 36.94 -27.41 -8.03
CA SER A 528 36.66 -26.17 -8.75
C SER A 528 35.94 -26.43 -10.07
N ALA A 529 36.17 -27.60 -10.67
CA ALA A 529 35.50 -28.06 -11.87
C ALA A 529 35.33 -29.59 -11.87
N PRO A 530 34.14 -30.12 -12.25
CA PRO A 530 33.96 -31.55 -12.41
C PRO A 530 34.78 -32.09 -13.59
N CYS A 531 35.47 -33.21 -13.38
CA CYS A 531 36.23 -33.88 -14.43
C CYS A 531 36.03 -35.39 -14.31
N TYR A 532 35.20 -35.97 -15.19
CA TYR A 532 34.96 -37.40 -15.25
C TYR A 532 34.53 -37.83 -16.66
N PHE A 533 35.09 -38.94 -17.13
CA PHE A 533 34.79 -39.48 -18.44
C PHE A 533 34.60 -41.00 -18.41
N TYR A 534 33.82 -41.48 -19.37
CA TYR A 534 33.62 -42.89 -19.67
C TYR A 534 33.38 -43.03 -21.17
N VAL A 535 34.33 -43.67 -21.86
CA VAL A 535 34.34 -43.84 -23.30
C VAL A 535 34.54 -45.30 -23.68
N GLN A 536 33.98 -45.69 -24.82
CA GLN A 536 33.96 -47.08 -25.28
C GLN A 536 34.34 -47.18 -26.76
N ARG A 537 34.75 -48.37 -27.16
CA ARG A 537 34.90 -48.74 -28.57
C ARG A 537 33.74 -49.61 -29.04
N ASN A 538 33.12 -49.27 -30.16
CA ASN A 538 32.21 -50.16 -30.87
C ASN A 538 32.93 -51.01 -31.91
N TYR A 539 34.09 -50.57 -32.41
CA TYR A 539 34.83 -51.25 -33.47
C TYR A 539 36.17 -51.81 -32.97
N GLY A 540 36.66 -52.84 -33.67
CA GLY A 540 37.97 -53.44 -33.38
C GLY A 540 39.12 -52.44 -33.54
N PHE A 541 40.27 -52.70 -32.89
CA PHE A 541 41.48 -51.88 -33.03
C PHE A 541 42.75 -52.71 -32.97
N ASP A 542 43.64 -52.51 -33.92
CA ASP A 542 44.84 -53.33 -34.16
C ASP A 542 46.07 -52.47 -34.54
N GLN A 543 46.02 -51.14 -34.33
CA GLN A 543 47.17 -50.29 -34.61
C GLN A 543 48.12 -50.24 -33.41
N THR A 544 49.35 -50.67 -33.63
CA THR A 544 50.45 -50.53 -32.68
C THR A 544 51.01 -49.11 -32.70
N GLU A 545 51.59 -48.69 -31.58
CA GLU A 545 52.28 -47.41 -31.41
C GLU A 545 51.43 -46.14 -31.53
N THR A 546 50.12 -46.28 -31.71
CA THR A 546 49.15 -45.17 -31.79
C THR A 546 48.25 -45.13 -30.55
N PRO A 547 47.93 -43.94 -29.99
CA PRO A 547 46.89 -43.81 -28.98
C PRO A 547 45.56 -44.42 -29.45
N ILE A 548 44.90 -45.20 -28.59
CA ILE A 548 43.66 -45.88 -28.90
C ILE A 548 42.51 -44.86 -28.89
N PRO A 549 41.87 -44.56 -30.03
CA PRO A 549 40.72 -43.66 -30.06
C PRO A 549 39.47 -44.34 -29.51
N PHE A 550 38.42 -43.57 -29.23
CA PHE A 550 37.13 -44.09 -28.77
C PHE A 550 36.01 -43.51 -29.62
N ASP A 551 35.12 -44.37 -30.11
CA ASP A 551 34.04 -43.99 -31.02
C ASP A 551 32.68 -43.81 -30.34
N ARG A 552 32.60 -44.08 -29.02
CA ARG A 552 31.40 -43.85 -28.22
C ARG A 552 31.70 -43.09 -26.94
N GLU A 553 31.07 -41.93 -26.81
CA GLU A 553 31.01 -41.17 -25.56
C GLU A 553 29.82 -41.68 -24.72
N VAL A 554 30.10 -42.18 -23.51
CA VAL A 554 29.05 -42.47 -22.52
C VAL A 554 28.92 -41.30 -21.54
N LEU A 555 30.05 -40.71 -21.15
CA LEU A 555 30.12 -39.54 -20.27
C LEU A 555 31.45 -38.79 -20.52
N ASN A 556 31.45 -37.47 -20.55
CA ASN A 556 32.67 -36.67 -20.72
C ASN A 556 32.53 -35.25 -20.12
N VAL A 557 32.27 -35.18 -18.82
CA VAL A 557 32.07 -33.90 -18.13
C VAL A 557 33.42 -33.26 -17.83
N GLY A 558 33.52 -31.97 -18.15
CA GLY A 558 34.77 -31.22 -18.14
C GLY A 558 35.51 -31.25 -19.48
N GLY A 559 35.06 -32.05 -20.46
CA GLY A 559 35.61 -32.10 -21.82
C GLY A 559 37.08 -32.54 -21.89
N ALA A 560 37.58 -33.20 -20.84
CA ALA A 560 38.99 -33.55 -20.69
C ALA A 560 39.41 -34.74 -21.56
N MET A 561 38.47 -35.60 -21.97
CA MET A 561 38.75 -36.74 -22.86
C MET A 561 38.47 -36.38 -24.32
N ASN A 562 39.50 -36.43 -25.18
CA ASN A 562 39.33 -36.27 -26.61
C ASN A 562 39.18 -37.64 -27.28
N LEU A 563 37.98 -37.95 -27.74
CA LEU A 563 37.63 -39.26 -28.30
C LEU A 563 38.41 -39.63 -29.57
N THR A 564 38.61 -38.66 -30.47
CA THR A 564 39.28 -38.88 -31.76
C THR A 564 40.77 -39.17 -31.58
N SER A 565 41.42 -38.49 -30.63
CA SER A 565 42.83 -38.74 -30.31
C SER A 565 43.03 -39.87 -29.30
N GLY A 566 42.01 -40.20 -28.49
CA GLY A 566 42.15 -41.14 -27.39
C GLY A 566 42.91 -40.59 -26.17
N ILE A 567 43.12 -39.28 -26.11
CA ILE A 567 43.95 -38.63 -25.09
C ILE A 567 43.07 -37.87 -24.10
N PHE A 568 43.29 -38.14 -22.82
CA PHE A 568 42.79 -37.35 -21.70
C PHE A 568 43.81 -36.27 -21.34
N THR A 569 43.36 -35.02 -21.15
CA THR A 569 44.21 -33.91 -20.69
C THR A 569 43.70 -33.39 -19.35
N ALA A 570 44.54 -33.45 -18.32
CA ALA A 570 44.18 -32.99 -16.97
C ALA A 570 43.93 -31.47 -16.96
N ALA A 571 42.73 -31.04 -16.59
CA ALA A 571 42.40 -29.62 -16.50
C ALA A 571 42.95 -28.94 -15.23
N ARG A 572 43.13 -29.71 -14.16
CA ARG A 572 43.56 -29.25 -12.83
C ARG A 572 44.68 -30.13 -12.30
N THR A 573 45.50 -29.58 -11.40
CA THR A 573 46.48 -30.37 -10.66
C THR A 573 45.76 -31.17 -9.57
N GLY A 574 46.05 -32.47 -9.46
CA GLY A 574 45.45 -33.30 -8.43
C GLY A 574 45.59 -34.81 -8.67
N LYS A 575 44.86 -35.59 -7.86
CA LYS A 575 44.80 -37.06 -7.96
C LYS A 575 43.68 -37.48 -8.90
N TYR A 576 44.02 -38.26 -9.90
CA TYR A 576 43.07 -38.82 -10.86
C TYR A 576 43.04 -40.33 -10.77
N PHE A 577 41.84 -40.89 -10.83
CA PHE A 577 41.64 -42.33 -11.02
C PHE A 577 41.42 -42.63 -12.50
N PHE A 578 42.02 -43.71 -12.99
CA PHE A 578 41.81 -44.24 -14.32
C PHE A 578 41.55 -45.74 -14.25
N SER A 579 40.64 -46.22 -15.08
CA SER A 579 40.33 -47.63 -15.24
C SER A 579 40.06 -47.96 -16.71
N PHE A 580 40.74 -49.00 -17.17
CA PHE A 580 40.63 -49.53 -18.51
C PHE A 580 40.33 -51.02 -18.45
N THR A 581 39.39 -51.46 -19.27
CA THR A 581 39.11 -52.88 -19.51
C THR A 581 39.06 -53.11 -21.00
N GLY A 582 39.59 -54.24 -21.45
CA GLY A 582 39.45 -54.65 -22.84
C GLY A 582 39.44 -56.15 -23.01
N LEU A 583 38.97 -56.57 -24.19
CA LEU A 583 38.89 -57.95 -24.61
C LEU A 583 39.74 -58.12 -25.87
N ALA A 584 40.86 -58.82 -25.77
CA ALA A 584 41.72 -59.17 -26.88
C ALA A 584 41.14 -60.37 -27.63
N PHE A 585 41.01 -60.26 -28.95
CA PHE A 585 40.81 -61.42 -29.80
C PHE A 585 42.17 -62.03 -30.16
N LEU A 586 42.34 -63.32 -29.94
CA LEU A 586 43.54 -64.08 -30.29
C LEU A 586 43.23 -65.06 -31.44
N PRO A 587 43.92 -64.98 -32.59
CA PRO A 587 43.67 -65.87 -33.71
C PRO A 587 44.01 -67.32 -33.36
N GLY A 588 43.13 -68.24 -33.77
CA GLY A 588 43.34 -69.67 -33.62
C GLY A 588 44.41 -70.24 -34.57
N TYR A 589 44.79 -71.50 -34.31
CA TYR A 589 45.74 -72.28 -35.09
C TYR A 589 47.17 -71.71 -35.11
N SER A 590 47.62 -71.14 -33.99
CA SER A 590 49.01 -70.69 -33.80
C SER A 590 49.80 -71.68 -32.94
N SER A 591 50.88 -72.23 -33.49
CA SER A 591 51.85 -73.05 -32.75
C SER A 591 52.88 -72.23 -31.96
N SER A 592 52.74 -70.90 -31.95
CA SER A 592 53.63 -69.95 -31.27
C SER A 592 52.85 -69.04 -30.33
N ARG A 593 53.53 -68.47 -29.33
CA ARG A 593 52.96 -67.52 -28.36
C ARG A 593 52.32 -66.34 -29.08
N VAL A 594 51.02 -66.17 -28.89
CA VAL A 594 50.27 -65.01 -29.37
C VAL A 594 50.07 -64.08 -28.20
N TYR A 595 50.33 -62.78 -28.37
CA TYR A 595 50.18 -61.82 -27.27
C TYR A 595 49.66 -60.47 -27.72
N ILE A 596 49.17 -59.70 -26.76
CA ILE A 596 48.96 -58.26 -26.86
C ILE A 596 49.44 -57.56 -25.58
N ASN A 597 50.04 -56.40 -25.77
CA ASN A 597 50.57 -55.56 -24.72
C ASN A 597 49.96 -54.17 -24.84
N ILE A 598 49.14 -53.78 -23.86
CA ILE A 598 48.56 -52.44 -23.75
C ILE A 598 49.28 -51.67 -22.66
N VAL A 599 49.63 -50.43 -22.94
CA VAL A 599 50.32 -49.55 -21.99
C VAL A 599 49.47 -48.31 -21.75
N LEU A 600 49.34 -47.95 -20.47
CA LEU A 600 48.84 -46.66 -20.03
C LEU A 600 50.02 -45.69 -19.99
N TYR A 601 49.98 -44.67 -20.83
CA TYR A 601 51.01 -43.65 -20.94
C TYR A 601 50.62 -42.39 -20.18
N LYS A 602 51.62 -41.74 -19.61
CA LYS A 602 51.57 -40.39 -19.08
C LYS A 602 52.59 -39.53 -19.83
N GLU A 603 52.16 -38.36 -20.27
CA GLU A 603 53.05 -37.32 -20.76
C GLU A 603 52.90 -36.07 -19.90
N SER A 604 54.02 -35.61 -19.33
CA SER A 604 54.11 -34.40 -18.53
C SER A 604 55.31 -33.61 -19.01
N ASP A 605 55.14 -32.31 -19.28
CA ASP A 605 56.22 -31.43 -19.77
C ASP A 605 56.99 -32.02 -20.97
N LEU A 606 56.27 -32.66 -21.92
CA LEU A 606 56.80 -33.36 -23.11
C LEU A 606 57.66 -34.61 -22.83
N ILE A 607 57.66 -35.11 -21.59
CA ILE A 607 58.31 -36.36 -21.21
C ILE A 607 57.25 -37.47 -21.18
N LYS A 608 57.38 -38.45 -22.09
CA LYS A 608 56.52 -39.63 -22.17
C LYS A 608 57.05 -40.75 -21.27
N ASP A 609 56.21 -41.21 -20.36
CA ASP A 609 56.46 -42.34 -19.45
C ASP A 609 55.30 -43.34 -19.48
N TYR A 610 55.55 -44.60 -19.11
CA TYR A 610 54.52 -45.63 -19.00
C TYR A 610 54.22 -45.91 -17.53
N VAL A 611 52.96 -45.74 -17.15
CA VAL A 611 52.51 -45.80 -15.74
C VAL A 611 51.75 -47.09 -15.42
N GLY A 612 51.43 -47.90 -16.42
CA GLY A 612 50.82 -49.22 -16.25
C GLY A 612 50.86 -50.04 -17.52
N ARG A 613 50.84 -51.38 -17.39
CA ARG A 613 50.88 -52.31 -18.52
C ARG A 613 49.95 -53.49 -18.30
N GLY A 614 49.13 -53.77 -19.30
CA GLY A 614 48.28 -54.95 -19.40
C GLY A 614 48.86 -55.88 -20.45
N TYR A 615 48.92 -57.16 -20.14
CA TYR A 615 49.49 -58.16 -21.01
C TYR A 615 48.57 -59.38 -21.03
N SER A 616 48.20 -59.82 -22.22
CA SER A 616 47.44 -61.06 -22.44
C SER A 616 48.16 -61.89 -23.49
N ASP A 617 48.32 -63.17 -23.22
CA ASP A 617 48.95 -64.11 -24.13
C ASP A 617 48.41 -65.52 -23.96
N GLU A 618 48.53 -66.29 -25.04
CA GLU A 618 48.21 -67.71 -25.04
C GLU A 618 49.18 -68.47 -25.96
N ASN A 619 49.45 -69.73 -25.62
CA ASN A 619 50.30 -70.64 -26.38
C ASN A 619 49.47 -71.78 -26.97
N ASN A 620 49.87 -72.28 -28.15
CA ASN A 620 49.27 -73.46 -28.78
C ASN A 620 47.74 -73.35 -28.92
N ILE A 621 47.28 -72.23 -29.49
CA ILE A 621 45.86 -71.94 -29.65
C ILE A 621 45.27 -72.86 -30.72
N GLU A 622 44.43 -73.84 -30.33
CA GLU A 622 43.74 -74.75 -31.26
C GLU A 622 42.49 -74.12 -31.90
N ASP A 623 41.80 -73.21 -31.20
CA ASP A 623 40.62 -72.47 -31.68
C ASP A 623 40.67 -71.00 -31.25
N ARG A 624 39.91 -70.12 -31.93
CA ARG A 624 39.90 -68.66 -31.65
C ARG A 624 39.58 -68.38 -30.17
N GLY A 625 40.42 -67.57 -29.54
CA GLY A 625 40.30 -67.23 -28.12
C GLY A 625 39.97 -65.75 -27.88
N TYR A 626 39.39 -65.46 -26.71
CA TYR A 626 39.23 -64.11 -26.21
C TYR A 626 39.82 -64.00 -24.81
N GLU A 627 40.70 -63.03 -24.61
CA GLU A 627 41.34 -62.78 -23.32
C GLU A 627 41.00 -61.40 -22.79
N THR A 628 40.66 -61.32 -21.51
CA THR A 628 40.38 -60.04 -20.85
C THR A 628 41.63 -59.47 -20.22
N PHE A 629 41.81 -58.16 -20.29
CA PHE A 629 42.77 -57.46 -19.46
C PHE A 629 42.12 -56.24 -18.82
N SER A 630 42.63 -55.83 -17.67
CA SER A 630 42.22 -54.61 -16.99
C SER A 630 43.42 -53.88 -16.40
N LEU A 631 43.34 -52.55 -16.36
CA LEU A 631 44.34 -51.67 -15.78
C LEU A 631 43.65 -50.61 -14.96
N GLN A 632 44.12 -50.40 -13.74
CA GLN A 632 43.61 -49.35 -12.86
C GLN A 632 44.79 -48.63 -12.23
N SER A 633 44.73 -47.30 -12.16
CA SER A 633 45.78 -46.51 -11.54
C SER A 633 45.21 -45.24 -10.94
N ILE A 634 45.80 -44.82 -9.82
CA ILE A 634 45.65 -43.47 -9.27
C ILE A 634 46.94 -42.71 -9.56
N LEU A 635 46.85 -41.55 -10.18
CA LEU A 635 47.99 -40.76 -10.60
C LEU A 635 47.87 -39.32 -10.11
N ASN A 636 48.98 -38.77 -9.62
CA ASN A 636 49.12 -37.32 -9.45
C ASN A 636 49.45 -36.71 -10.80
N LEU A 637 48.57 -35.84 -11.28
CA LEU A 637 48.71 -35.13 -12.55
C LEU A 637 48.81 -33.63 -12.29
N LYS A 638 49.68 -32.95 -13.05
CA LYS A 638 49.64 -31.50 -13.17
C LYS A 638 48.62 -31.09 -14.21
N ALA A 639 48.14 -29.85 -14.13
CA ALA A 639 47.36 -29.27 -15.22
C ALA A 639 48.12 -29.40 -16.55
N ARG A 640 47.41 -29.86 -17.59
CA ARG A 640 47.88 -30.17 -18.95
C ARG A 640 48.67 -31.47 -19.14
N ASP A 641 48.82 -32.29 -18.10
CA ASP A 641 49.34 -33.66 -18.28
C ASP A 641 48.39 -34.47 -19.17
N ASN A 642 48.95 -35.26 -20.08
CA ASN A 642 48.20 -36.12 -20.99
C ASN A 642 48.25 -37.59 -20.55
N ILE A 643 47.13 -38.30 -20.66
CA ILE A 643 46.99 -39.73 -20.37
C ILE A 643 46.30 -40.42 -21.54
N TRP A 644 46.85 -41.55 -21.99
CA TRP A 644 46.21 -42.36 -23.03
C TRP A 644 46.63 -43.83 -22.94
N LEU A 645 45.91 -44.68 -23.67
CA LEU A 645 46.23 -46.09 -23.84
C LEU A 645 46.76 -46.34 -25.23
N GLN A 646 47.72 -47.24 -25.37
CA GLN A 646 48.35 -47.56 -26.64
C GLN A 646 48.72 -49.04 -26.68
N ILE A 647 48.49 -49.70 -27.83
CA ILE A 647 49.03 -51.04 -28.08
C ILE A 647 50.54 -50.88 -28.29
N ASN A 648 51.34 -51.39 -27.35
CA ASN A 648 52.79 -51.32 -27.43
C ASN A 648 53.40 -52.44 -28.27
N GLY A 649 52.71 -53.57 -28.38
CA GLY A 649 53.13 -54.69 -29.23
C GLY A 649 52.10 -55.80 -29.21
N MET A 650 51.97 -56.51 -30.32
CA MET A 650 51.04 -57.62 -30.46
C MET A 650 51.48 -58.58 -31.57
N SER A 651 51.00 -59.82 -31.53
CA SER A 651 51.19 -60.79 -32.61
C SER A 651 50.27 -60.51 -33.80
N HIS A 652 50.60 -61.05 -34.98
CA HIS A 652 49.79 -60.89 -36.19
C HIS A 652 48.38 -61.48 -36.01
N GLY A 653 47.35 -60.75 -36.46
CA GLY A 653 45.94 -61.17 -36.39
C GLY A 653 45.25 -60.92 -35.03
N VAL A 654 45.97 -60.38 -34.05
CA VAL A 654 45.43 -59.97 -32.75
C VAL A 654 44.83 -58.57 -32.85
N TYR A 655 43.69 -58.35 -32.21
CA TYR A 655 43.07 -57.02 -32.11
C TYR A 655 42.24 -56.85 -30.83
N LEU A 656 42.01 -55.61 -30.44
CA LEU A 656 41.09 -55.23 -29.38
C LEU A 656 39.65 -55.28 -29.86
N SER A 657 38.81 -56.04 -29.18
CA SER A 657 37.40 -56.21 -29.56
C SER A 657 36.58 -54.95 -29.30
N GLY A 658 35.72 -54.63 -30.27
CA GLY A 658 34.71 -53.57 -30.16
C GLY A 658 33.48 -54.01 -29.35
N GLY A 659 32.29 -53.51 -29.68
CA GLY A 659 31.03 -53.94 -29.04
C GLY A 659 30.92 -53.61 -27.55
N ALA A 660 31.55 -52.51 -27.09
CA ALA A 660 31.62 -52.08 -25.70
C ALA A 660 32.43 -52.97 -24.74
N TYR A 661 33.13 -54.00 -25.24
CA TYR A 661 34.07 -54.80 -24.43
C TYR A 661 35.36 -54.03 -24.08
N THR A 662 35.73 -53.06 -24.91
CA THR A 662 36.90 -52.18 -24.68
C THR A 662 36.43 -50.80 -24.26
N HIS A 663 36.75 -50.40 -23.02
CA HIS A 663 36.30 -49.13 -22.45
C HIS A 663 37.30 -48.52 -21.48
N PHE A 664 37.34 -47.19 -21.46
CA PHE A 664 38.24 -46.39 -20.62
C PHE A 664 37.44 -45.35 -19.84
N ASN A 665 37.70 -45.24 -18.55
CA ASN A 665 37.06 -44.27 -17.68
C ASN A 665 38.07 -43.67 -16.71
N GLY A 666 37.74 -42.49 -16.19
CA GLY A 666 38.53 -41.85 -15.16
C GLY A 666 37.87 -40.59 -14.62
N TRP A 667 38.33 -40.14 -13.46
CA TRP A 667 37.81 -38.93 -12.81
C TRP A 667 38.83 -38.30 -11.85
N LEU A 668 38.63 -37.01 -11.58
CA LEU A 668 39.35 -36.26 -10.54
C LEU A 668 38.85 -36.70 -9.15
N LEU A 669 39.72 -37.36 -8.40
CA LEU A 669 39.48 -37.75 -7.01
C LEU A 669 39.63 -36.54 -6.08
N GLU A 670 40.78 -35.87 -6.14
CA GLU A 670 41.15 -34.81 -5.20
C GLU A 670 41.87 -33.70 -5.97
N GLU A 671 41.42 -32.45 -5.83
CA GLU A 671 42.04 -31.29 -6.47
C GLU A 671 43.00 -30.59 -5.51
N GLU A 672 44.19 -30.23 -6.00
CA GLU A 672 45.12 -29.37 -5.27
C GLU A 672 44.67 -27.90 -5.40
N ILE A 673 43.68 -27.52 -4.58
CA ILE A 673 42.99 -26.24 -4.63
C ILE A 673 43.93 -25.04 -4.42
N SER A 674 45.01 -25.21 -3.65
CA SER A 674 46.03 -24.17 -3.45
C SER A 674 46.67 -23.64 -4.76
N GLN A 675 46.67 -24.44 -5.83
CA GLN A 675 47.20 -24.05 -7.15
C GLN A 675 46.11 -23.59 -8.13
N SER A 676 44.85 -23.83 -7.80
CA SER A 676 43.68 -23.50 -8.65
C SER A 676 43.04 -22.14 -8.32
N LEU A 677 43.38 -21.56 -7.16
CA LEU A 677 42.81 -20.31 -6.62
C LEU A 677 43.62 -19.07 -6.99
#